data_AF-A0A1W9LST4-F1
#
_entry.id   AF-A0A1W9LST4-F1
#
_cell.length_a   1.000
_cell.length_b   1.000
_cell.length_c   1.000
_cell.angle_alpha   90.00
_cell.angle_beta   90.00
_cell.angle_gamma   90.00
#
_symmetry.space_group_name_H-M   'P 1'
#
loop_
_entity.id
_entity.type
_entity.pdbx_description
1 polymer ?
#
loop_
_entity_poly.entity_id
_entity_poly.type
_entity_poly.pdbx_seq_one_letter_code
_entity_poly.pdbx_strand_id
1 'polypeptide(L)'
;MMSSKEPPQCPVDTAESAGLAAAARCPVVALGASAGGLEAFERFFRSLPPDSGMAFVLVQHLDPGHASILTELIQRATVMPVVEVEDQMAVLPNRVHVIPPNRDMAIYQGTLQLSLPEAPRGQRMPIDFFLRSLAEEQGERAIGVILSGTGTDGTQGLRAIHGAGGITLVQDPAEAGYDGMPQSAIKAGFATYVLPVEQMARQLLLCPQRPPGAVGPPSALAGSLRKILLSLRSATGHDFALYKQNTIRRRIERRMTLHSIDSTEVYARYLKEHPAEMHLLFKELLIGVTSFFRDPEAFAALKKDVLPRLFEGKREGGVFRLWVVACSSGEEAYSLAICLREYLDESRQNCKVQIYSTDIDDEAIIAARAGVFPPNIAADVSPERLRSFFVQEDAGYRVKKDIREMIVFASQNVIKDPPFTRMDLVSCRNLLIYLEPELQNRLFAAFHYALRPGGVLLLSPSESIGPHVELFKPLDRKWKIYQTLAAPASARTMMAAPSSWSADSGVRMPDDAAKKELRPDFAELARRVLLQSYAPASVVTDSKGNILFVHGDTGKYLRPAPGQATLNVVDMAREGLQLALRNALHEAVTRGQAATAAELPVQTNGDIQVIDLMVRPLTESEAGLGLLVISFQDVARHKAARVRRRSRPGEGRRVEELAQELAYTRENLQAINEEQQATNEELKSANEEMQSTNEELQSTNEELETSKEEL
;
A
#
# COMPACT_ATOMS: atom_id res chain seq x y z
N MET A 1 -79.48 26.27 18.21
CA MET A 1 -78.21 26.81 18.75
C MET A 1 -77.07 25.94 18.26
N MET A 2 -76.25 26.52 17.39
CA MET A 2 -74.88 26.20 16.98
C MET A 2 -74.42 24.72 16.97
N SER A 3 -74.35 24.15 15.76
CA SER A 3 -73.41 23.09 15.40
C SER A 3 -72.27 23.74 14.59
N SER A 4 -71.06 23.67 15.12
CA SER A 4 -69.84 24.31 14.62
C SER A 4 -69.30 23.59 13.37
N LYS A 5 -69.19 24.33 12.26
CA LYS A 5 -68.52 23.92 11.02
C LYS A 5 -67.00 23.98 11.19
N GLU A 6 -66.31 22.87 10.93
CA GLU A 6 -64.88 22.86 10.60
C GLU A 6 -64.65 23.40 9.17
N PRO A 7 -63.54 24.10 8.90
CA PRO A 7 -63.19 24.55 7.55
C PRO A 7 -62.55 23.40 6.74
N PRO A 8 -62.61 23.44 5.39
CA PRO A 8 -62.03 22.40 4.55
C PRO A 8 -60.50 22.48 4.58
N GLN A 9 -59.83 21.35 4.84
CA GLN A 9 -58.40 21.19 4.64
C GLN A 9 -58.07 21.35 3.15
N CYS A 10 -57.26 22.36 2.81
CA CYS A 10 -56.60 22.47 1.51
C CYS A 10 -55.52 21.39 1.38
N PRO A 11 -55.35 20.75 0.20
CA PRO A 11 -54.22 19.87 -0.04
C PRO A 11 -52.98 20.74 -0.29
N VAL A 12 -52.11 20.86 0.71
CA VAL A 12 -50.81 21.53 0.57
C VAL A 12 -49.72 20.45 0.49
N ASP A 13 -49.07 20.42 -0.67
CA ASP A 13 -47.71 19.94 -0.97
C ASP A 13 -47.33 18.45 -0.84
N THR A 14 -47.97 17.63 -1.66
CA THR A 14 -47.36 16.37 -2.16
C THR A 14 -46.26 16.60 -3.21
N ALA A 15 -46.09 17.82 -3.73
CA ALA A 15 -45.09 18.16 -4.75
C ALA A 15 -43.71 18.52 -4.17
N GLU A 16 -43.62 19.24 -3.06
CA GLU A 16 -42.34 19.56 -2.39
C GLU A 16 -41.67 18.29 -1.84
N SER A 17 -42.44 17.39 -1.23
CA SER A 17 -41.94 16.11 -0.73
C SER A 17 -41.43 15.18 -1.84
N ALA A 18 -42.02 15.24 -3.05
CA ALA A 18 -41.55 14.52 -4.23
C ALA A 18 -40.28 15.16 -4.84
N GLY A 19 -40.16 16.49 -4.81
CA GLY A 19 -38.97 17.23 -5.24
C GLY A 19 -37.75 16.96 -4.36
N LEU A 20 -37.93 16.90 -3.04
CA LEU A 20 -36.89 16.52 -2.07
C LEU A 20 -36.44 15.05 -2.23
N ALA A 21 -37.36 14.13 -2.53
CA ALA A 21 -37.04 12.73 -2.80
C ALA A 21 -36.30 12.52 -4.15
N ALA A 22 -36.57 13.37 -5.15
CA ALA A 22 -35.86 13.38 -6.42
C ALA A 22 -34.46 14.03 -6.32
N ALA A 23 -34.31 15.07 -5.48
CA ALA A 23 -33.03 15.73 -5.19
C ALA A 23 -32.01 14.76 -4.58
N ALA A 24 -32.44 13.81 -3.74
CA ALA A 24 -31.57 12.82 -3.10
C ALA A 24 -31.02 11.72 -4.04
N ARG A 25 -31.44 11.67 -5.32
CA ARG A 25 -31.18 10.52 -6.21
C ARG A 25 -30.52 10.82 -7.56
N CYS A 26 -30.45 12.07 -8.01
CA CYS A 26 -29.80 12.39 -9.29
C CYS A 26 -28.27 12.57 -9.14
N PRO A 27 -27.45 12.21 -10.14
CA PRO A 27 -26.03 12.56 -10.15
C PRO A 27 -25.84 14.07 -10.24
N VAL A 28 -24.85 14.57 -9.50
CA VAL A 28 -24.49 15.99 -9.48
C VAL A 28 -23.14 16.16 -10.19
N VAL A 29 -23.15 16.99 -11.24
CA VAL A 29 -21.98 17.36 -12.03
C VAL A 29 -21.52 18.75 -11.58
N ALA A 30 -20.38 18.80 -10.90
CA ALA A 30 -19.76 20.04 -10.47
C ALA A 30 -18.73 20.50 -11.50
N LEU A 31 -18.89 21.70 -12.04
CA LEU A 31 -17.95 22.29 -12.97
C LEU A 31 -17.17 23.43 -12.30
N GLY A 32 -15.86 23.24 -12.18
CA GLY A 32 -14.91 24.22 -11.67
C GLY A 32 -14.15 24.91 -12.78
N ALA A 33 -14.14 26.24 -12.78
CA ALA A 33 -13.34 27.03 -13.72
C ALA A 33 -12.83 28.34 -13.09
N SER A 34 -11.85 28.97 -13.73
CA SER A 34 -11.35 30.29 -13.32
C SER A 34 -11.19 31.18 -14.56
N ALA A 35 -9.98 31.67 -14.86
CA ALA A 35 -9.69 32.42 -16.06
C ALA A 35 -10.02 31.62 -17.35
N GLY A 36 -10.77 32.23 -18.26
CA GLY A 36 -11.26 31.56 -19.48
C GLY A 36 -12.43 30.58 -19.25
N GLY A 37 -12.96 30.48 -18.03
CA GLY A 37 -14.01 29.52 -17.69
C GLY A 37 -15.36 29.73 -18.38
N LEU A 38 -15.73 30.99 -18.67
CA LEU A 38 -17.03 31.30 -19.30
C LEU A 38 -17.18 30.63 -20.67
N GLU A 39 -16.18 30.74 -21.54
CA GLU A 39 -16.21 30.14 -22.87
C GLU A 39 -16.32 28.61 -22.78
N ALA A 40 -15.58 28.00 -21.84
CA ALA A 40 -15.66 26.57 -21.59
C ALA A 40 -17.05 26.14 -21.10
N PHE A 41 -17.67 26.90 -20.18
CA PHE A 41 -19.05 26.63 -19.76
C PHE A 41 -20.05 26.73 -20.93
N GLU A 42 -19.96 27.78 -21.75
CA GLU A 42 -20.86 27.93 -22.90
C GLU A 42 -20.73 26.78 -23.90
N ARG A 43 -19.49 26.38 -24.25
CA ARG A 43 -19.22 25.23 -25.14
C ARG A 43 -19.76 23.93 -24.57
N PHE A 44 -19.58 23.71 -23.26
CA PHE A 44 -20.07 22.54 -22.55
C PHE A 44 -21.60 22.44 -22.63
N PHE A 45 -22.31 23.52 -22.26
CA PHE A 45 -23.77 23.51 -22.17
C PHE A 45 -24.47 23.49 -23.54
N ARG A 46 -23.87 24.08 -24.59
CA ARG A 46 -24.39 23.94 -25.96
C ARG A 46 -24.39 22.50 -26.47
N SER A 47 -23.52 21.66 -25.91
CA SER A 47 -23.35 20.27 -26.30
C SER A 47 -24.20 19.29 -25.49
N LEU A 48 -24.96 19.77 -24.49
CA LEU A 48 -25.64 18.93 -23.51
C LEU A 48 -27.17 19.05 -23.65
N PRO A 49 -27.91 17.92 -23.77
CA PRO A 49 -29.37 17.95 -23.85
C PRO A 49 -30.01 18.38 -22.51
N PRO A 50 -31.16 19.06 -22.54
CA PRO A 50 -31.76 19.64 -21.35
C PRO A 50 -32.42 18.62 -20.40
N ASP A 51 -32.64 17.40 -20.86
CA ASP A 51 -33.28 16.29 -20.13
C ASP A 51 -32.29 15.21 -19.69
N SER A 52 -31.03 15.60 -19.49
CA SER A 52 -29.91 14.71 -19.11
C SER A 52 -30.12 13.88 -17.82
N GLY A 53 -31.06 14.25 -16.97
CA GLY A 53 -31.33 13.62 -15.67
C GLY A 53 -30.30 13.98 -14.58
N MET A 54 -29.33 14.85 -14.89
CA MET A 54 -28.26 15.28 -13.99
C MET A 54 -28.51 16.71 -13.49
N ALA A 55 -28.00 17.04 -12.31
CA ALA A 55 -27.93 18.41 -11.82
C ALA A 55 -26.53 18.98 -12.07
N PHE A 56 -26.45 20.26 -12.44
CA PHE A 56 -25.17 20.93 -12.72
C PHE A 56 -24.91 22.03 -11.71
N VAL A 57 -23.71 22.06 -11.13
CA VAL A 57 -23.31 23.09 -10.17
C VAL A 57 -22.04 23.76 -10.67
N LEU A 58 -22.09 25.06 -10.92
CA LEU A 58 -20.97 25.86 -11.42
C LEU A 58 -20.30 26.57 -10.26
N VAL A 59 -19.01 26.31 -10.11
CA VAL A 59 -18.15 26.98 -9.14
C VAL A 59 -17.06 27.72 -9.89
N GLN A 60 -17.08 29.05 -9.79
CA GLN A 60 -16.08 29.92 -10.40
C GLN A 60 -15.58 30.94 -9.38
N HIS A 61 -14.32 31.36 -9.54
CA HIS A 61 -13.80 32.54 -8.85
C HIS A 61 -14.51 33.80 -9.37
N LEU A 62 -15.55 34.24 -8.68
CA LEU A 62 -16.30 35.47 -9.00
C LEU A 62 -15.76 36.66 -8.19
N ASP A 63 -15.68 37.83 -8.83
CA ASP A 63 -15.33 39.08 -8.13
C ASP A 63 -16.49 39.52 -7.23
N PRO A 64 -16.29 39.65 -5.90
CA PRO A 64 -17.33 40.12 -4.98
C PRO A 64 -17.81 41.56 -5.21
N GLY A 65 -17.04 42.38 -5.94
CA GLY A 65 -17.35 43.78 -6.18
C GLY A 65 -18.36 44.02 -7.30
N HIS A 66 -18.72 42.98 -8.05
CA HIS A 66 -19.57 43.08 -9.24
C HIS A 66 -20.71 42.06 -9.15
N ALA A 67 -21.91 42.47 -9.53
CA ALA A 67 -23.01 41.53 -9.72
C ALA A 67 -22.62 40.52 -10.80
N SER A 68 -22.76 39.23 -10.49
CA SER A 68 -22.41 38.17 -11.44
C SER A 68 -23.46 38.12 -12.54
N ILE A 69 -23.07 38.42 -13.77
CA ILE A 69 -23.91 38.20 -14.97
C ILE A 69 -23.77 36.76 -15.51
N LEU A 70 -23.06 35.89 -14.79
CA LEU A 70 -22.78 34.53 -15.25
C LEU A 70 -24.07 33.72 -15.48
N THR A 71 -25.07 33.87 -14.62
CA THR A 71 -26.37 33.21 -14.78
C THR A 71 -27.04 33.58 -16.11
N GLU A 72 -27.07 34.87 -16.44
CA GLU A 72 -27.64 35.37 -17.71
C GLU A 72 -26.87 34.89 -18.94
N LEU A 73 -25.55 34.82 -18.85
CA LEU A 73 -24.70 34.36 -19.95
C LEU A 73 -24.88 32.86 -20.21
N ILE A 74 -24.85 32.04 -19.15
CA ILE A 74 -25.07 30.60 -19.28
C ILE A 74 -26.50 30.28 -19.71
N GLN A 75 -27.49 31.08 -19.29
CA GLN A 75 -28.88 30.92 -19.72
C GLN A 75 -29.05 31.07 -21.24
N ARG A 76 -28.16 31.79 -21.93
CA ARG A 76 -28.17 31.90 -23.40
C ARG A 76 -27.60 30.65 -24.09
N ALA A 77 -26.81 29.84 -23.38
CA ALA A 77 -26.15 28.65 -23.90
C ALA A 77 -26.96 27.36 -23.71
N THR A 78 -28.00 27.37 -22.86
CA THR A 78 -28.85 26.20 -22.59
C THR A 78 -30.30 26.58 -22.35
N VAL A 79 -31.20 25.64 -22.63
CA VAL A 79 -32.63 25.76 -22.29
C VAL A 79 -32.95 25.23 -20.89
N MET A 80 -31.99 24.62 -20.20
CA MET A 80 -32.14 24.29 -18.78
C MET A 80 -32.30 25.58 -17.96
N PRO A 81 -33.11 25.59 -16.88
CA PRO A 81 -33.15 26.72 -15.97
C PRO A 81 -31.78 26.93 -15.33
N VAL A 82 -31.25 28.15 -15.41
CA VAL A 82 -30.02 28.59 -14.74
C VAL A 82 -30.40 29.48 -13.58
N VAL A 83 -30.01 29.09 -12.36
CA VAL A 83 -30.35 29.81 -11.13
C VAL A 83 -29.08 30.15 -10.35
N GLU A 84 -29.05 31.33 -9.74
CA GLU A 84 -28.08 31.64 -8.70
C GLU A 84 -28.49 30.90 -7.42
N VAL A 85 -27.50 30.34 -6.71
CA VAL A 85 -27.75 29.54 -5.51
C VAL A 85 -28.12 30.45 -4.33
N GLU A 86 -29.20 30.09 -3.65
CA GLU A 86 -29.57 30.62 -2.34
C GLU A 86 -29.21 29.61 -1.24
N ASP A 87 -29.10 30.07 0.00
CA ASP A 87 -28.76 29.18 1.11
C ASP A 87 -29.85 28.11 1.32
N GLN A 88 -29.43 26.87 1.54
CA GLN A 88 -30.27 25.67 1.68
C GLN A 88 -31.07 25.30 0.42
N MET A 89 -30.67 25.78 -0.75
CA MET A 89 -31.35 25.46 -2.01
C MET A 89 -31.22 23.97 -2.37
N ALA A 90 -32.33 23.31 -2.68
CA ALA A 90 -32.33 21.92 -3.10
C ALA A 90 -31.71 21.73 -4.49
N VAL A 91 -30.90 20.69 -4.65
CA VAL A 91 -30.28 20.33 -5.93
C VAL A 91 -31.27 19.53 -6.77
N LEU A 92 -31.79 20.15 -7.83
CA LEU A 92 -32.75 19.53 -8.75
C LEU A 92 -32.09 19.09 -10.08
N PRO A 93 -32.51 17.96 -10.67
CA PRO A 93 -32.03 17.52 -11.98
C PRO A 93 -32.46 18.48 -13.10
N ASN A 94 -31.75 18.42 -14.23
CA ASN A 94 -32.00 19.23 -15.43
C ASN A 94 -31.95 20.75 -15.16
N ARG A 95 -31.10 21.14 -14.21
CA ARG A 95 -30.95 22.52 -13.75
C ARG A 95 -29.49 22.85 -13.54
N VAL A 96 -29.14 24.11 -13.83
CA VAL A 96 -27.82 24.67 -13.61
C VAL A 96 -27.87 25.61 -12.41
N HIS A 97 -27.05 25.33 -11.40
CA HIS A 97 -26.93 26.08 -10.16
C HIS A 97 -25.59 26.82 -10.16
N VAL A 98 -25.61 28.13 -10.00
CA VAL A 98 -24.41 28.98 -10.08
C VAL A 98 -24.09 29.55 -8.71
N ILE A 99 -22.86 29.35 -8.23
CA ILE A 99 -22.43 29.92 -6.95
C ILE A 99 -22.55 31.46 -6.97
N PRO A 100 -23.13 32.09 -5.93
CA PRO A 100 -23.15 33.54 -5.82
C PRO A 100 -21.75 34.10 -5.51
N PRO A 101 -21.48 35.38 -5.84
CA PRO A 101 -20.21 36.00 -5.56
C PRO A 101 -19.92 36.05 -4.04
N ASN A 102 -18.64 35.93 -3.68
CA ASN A 102 -18.16 36.05 -2.29
C ASN A 102 -18.74 35.05 -1.28
N ARG A 103 -19.11 33.86 -1.73
CA ARG A 103 -19.55 32.75 -0.85
C ARG A 103 -18.66 31.54 -1.04
N ASP A 104 -18.53 30.76 0.02
CA ASP A 104 -18.15 29.35 -0.07
C ASP A 104 -19.43 28.53 -0.10
N MET A 105 -19.41 27.39 -0.81
CA MET A 105 -20.58 26.56 -1.02
C MET A 105 -20.24 25.09 -0.78
N ALA A 106 -21.08 24.40 -0.02
CA ALA A 106 -21.01 22.96 0.21
C ALA A 106 -22.34 22.29 -0.14
N ILE A 107 -22.34 20.99 -0.41
CA ILE A 107 -23.57 20.19 -0.51
C ILE A 107 -23.73 19.33 0.75
N TYR A 108 -24.94 19.30 1.30
CA TYR A 108 -25.27 18.46 2.44
C TYR A 108 -26.75 18.04 2.36
N GLN A 109 -27.01 16.73 2.46
CA GLN A 109 -28.36 16.17 2.39
C GLN A 109 -29.16 16.63 1.16
N GLY A 110 -28.51 16.69 -0.01
CA GLY A 110 -29.11 17.14 -1.26
C GLY A 110 -29.42 18.65 -1.36
N THR A 111 -28.92 19.47 -0.43
CA THR A 111 -29.08 20.94 -0.44
C THR A 111 -27.73 21.65 -0.53
N LEU A 112 -27.69 22.82 -1.17
CA LEU A 112 -26.53 23.69 -1.27
C LEU A 112 -26.53 24.66 -0.09
N GLN A 113 -25.47 24.63 0.70
CA GLN A 113 -25.27 25.43 1.90
C GLN A 113 -24.24 26.51 1.62
N LEU A 114 -24.56 27.77 1.91
CA LEU A 114 -23.70 28.92 1.66
C LEU A 114 -23.10 29.45 2.96
N SER A 115 -21.80 29.68 2.96
CA SER A 115 -21.10 30.30 4.08
C SER A 115 -20.28 31.52 3.62
N LEU A 116 -19.88 32.34 4.59
CA LEU A 116 -18.92 33.41 4.35
C LEU A 116 -17.51 32.80 4.31
N PRO A 117 -16.66 33.17 3.34
CA PRO A 117 -15.32 32.61 3.26
C PRO A 117 -14.45 33.06 4.44
N GLU A 118 -13.82 32.09 5.11
CA GLU A 118 -12.93 32.35 6.25
C GLU A 118 -11.55 32.87 5.81
N ALA A 119 -11.09 32.50 4.62
CA ALA A 119 -9.78 32.86 4.09
C ALA A 119 -9.78 34.20 3.31
N PRO A 120 -8.66 34.95 3.33
CA PRO A 120 -8.48 36.13 2.47
C PRO A 120 -8.51 35.77 0.97
N ARG A 121 -8.87 36.74 0.12
CA ARG A 121 -8.84 36.57 -1.34
C ARG A 121 -7.44 36.14 -1.82
N GLY A 122 -7.39 35.23 -2.79
CA GLY A 122 -6.14 34.65 -3.34
C GLY A 122 -5.64 33.40 -2.62
N GLN A 123 -6.16 33.09 -1.43
CA GLN A 123 -5.92 31.81 -0.73
C GLN A 123 -7.15 30.90 -0.71
N ARG A 124 -8.28 31.38 -1.23
CA ARG A 124 -9.54 30.63 -1.32
C ARG A 124 -9.44 29.57 -2.40
N MET A 125 -9.96 28.38 -2.10
CA MET A 125 -10.09 27.26 -3.03
C MET A 125 -11.56 26.79 -3.08
N PRO A 126 -12.50 27.65 -3.53
CA PRO A 126 -13.93 27.35 -3.52
C PRO A 126 -14.30 26.11 -4.33
N ILE A 127 -13.54 25.82 -5.40
CA ILE A 127 -13.79 24.64 -6.23
C ILE A 127 -13.39 23.38 -5.46
N ASP A 128 -12.18 23.33 -4.88
CA ASP A 128 -11.77 22.22 -4.02
C ASP A 128 -12.74 22.01 -2.85
N PHE A 129 -13.19 23.09 -2.21
CA PHE A 129 -14.13 23.04 -1.09
C PHE A 129 -15.45 22.37 -1.48
N PHE A 130 -16.08 22.83 -2.56
CA PHE A 130 -17.35 22.25 -3.03
C PHE A 130 -17.18 20.79 -3.45
N LEU A 131 -16.17 20.48 -4.26
CA LEU A 131 -15.92 19.13 -4.77
C LEU A 131 -15.64 18.11 -3.64
N ARG A 132 -14.99 18.52 -2.54
CA ARG A 132 -14.82 17.68 -1.33
C ARG A 132 -16.16 17.32 -0.70
N SER A 133 -17.03 18.31 -0.46
CA SER A 133 -18.37 18.06 0.09
C SER A 133 -19.22 17.18 -0.85
N LEU A 134 -19.07 17.37 -2.17
CA LEU A 134 -19.76 16.56 -3.17
C LEU A 134 -19.29 15.10 -3.15
N ALA A 135 -17.98 14.87 -3.00
CA ALA A 135 -17.44 13.52 -2.88
C ALA A 135 -18.00 12.79 -1.64
N GLU A 136 -18.13 13.50 -0.52
CA GLU A 136 -18.68 12.97 0.73
C GLU A 136 -20.18 12.62 0.61
N GLU A 137 -20.98 13.49 -0.02
CA GLU A 137 -22.43 13.33 -0.14
C GLU A 137 -22.83 12.31 -1.24
N GLN A 138 -22.23 12.40 -2.43
CA GLN A 138 -22.65 11.63 -3.60
C GLN A 138 -21.83 10.37 -3.86
N GLY A 139 -20.65 10.25 -3.23
CA GLY A 139 -19.78 9.08 -3.38
C GLY A 139 -19.48 8.76 -4.85
N GLU A 140 -19.92 7.57 -5.29
CA GLU A 140 -19.75 7.11 -6.67
C GLU A 140 -20.51 7.91 -7.73
N ARG A 141 -21.56 8.64 -7.33
CA ARG A 141 -22.37 9.48 -8.23
C ARG A 141 -21.82 10.88 -8.37
N ALA A 142 -20.77 11.23 -7.63
CA ALA A 142 -20.11 12.51 -7.73
C ALA A 142 -19.39 12.60 -9.08
N ILE A 143 -19.62 13.70 -9.80
CA ILE A 143 -18.91 13.99 -11.03
C ILE A 143 -18.26 15.37 -10.89
N GLY A 144 -16.93 15.41 -10.99
CA GLY A 144 -16.15 16.65 -10.95
C GLY A 144 -15.58 16.96 -12.32
N VAL A 145 -15.71 18.20 -12.77
CA VAL A 145 -15.18 18.68 -14.04
C VAL A 145 -14.29 19.89 -13.78
N ILE A 146 -13.04 19.85 -14.24
CA ILE A 146 -12.13 21.00 -14.20
C ILE A 146 -11.88 21.51 -15.60
N LEU A 147 -12.21 22.78 -15.79
CA LEU A 147 -12.09 23.51 -17.04
C LEU A 147 -10.97 24.56 -16.95
N SER A 148 -10.82 25.35 -18.01
CA SER A 148 -9.88 26.46 -18.13
C SER A 148 -9.78 27.31 -16.86
N GLY A 149 -8.55 27.56 -16.43
CA GLY A 149 -8.26 28.36 -15.26
C GLY A 149 -6.78 28.39 -14.88
N THR A 150 -6.42 29.36 -14.05
CA THR A 150 -5.07 29.50 -13.48
C THR A 150 -4.99 28.89 -12.09
N GLY A 151 -3.81 28.37 -11.71
CA GLY A 151 -3.55 27.84 -10.37
C GLY A 151 -3.92 26.36 -10.22
N THR A 152 -4.22 25.92 -9.01
CA THR A 152 -4.40 24.50 -8.66
C THR A 152 -5.77 24.17 -8.06
N ASP A 153 -6.67 25.16 -7.97
CA ASP A 153 -8.00 24.99 -7.37
C ASP A 153 -8.81 23.97 -8.19
N GLY A 154 -9.39 22.99 -7.51
CA GLY A 154 -10.07 21.84 -8.12
C GLY A 154 -9.24 20.55 -8.11
N THR A 155 -7.91 20.62 -7.96
CA THR A 155 -7.05 19.42 -7.93
C THR A 155 -7.36 18.52 -6.73
N GLN A 156 -7.52 19.10 -5.53
CA GLN A 156 -7.80 18.34 -4.31
C GLN A 156 -9.27 17.87 -4.27
N GLY A 157 -10.16 18.65 -4.89
CA GLY A 157 -11.55 18.30 -5.10
C GLY A 157 -11.73 17.10 -6.01
N LEU A 158 -11.06 17.09 -7.17
CA LEU A 158 -11.03 15.92 -8.05
C LEU A 158 -10.38 14.72 -7.35
N ARG A 159 -9.32 14.93 -6.56
CA ARG A 159 -8.76 13.86 -5.72
C ARG A 159 -9.82 13.24 -4.81
N ALA A 160 -10.63 14.05 -4.13
CA ALA A 160 -11.70 13.59 -3.24
C ALA A 160 -12.76 12.78 -4.01
N ILE A 161 -13.25 13.30 -5.14
CA ILE A 161 -14.25 12.62 -5.99
C ILE A 161 -13.70 11.30 -6.52
N HIS A 162 -12.46 11.30 -7.03
CA HIS A 162 -11.77 10.11 -7.51
C HIS A 162 -11.61 9.06 -6.39
N GLY A 163 -11.26 9.49 -5.17
CA GLY A 163 -11.16 8.63 -3.99
C GLY A 163 -12.48 7.99 -3.58
N ALA A 164 -13.59 8.73 -3.74
CA ALA A 164 -14.94 8.24 -3.50
C ALA A 164 -15.48 7.32 -4.62
N GLY A 165 -14.70 7.14 -5.70
CA GLY A 165 -15.07 6.33 -6.86
C GLY A 165 -16.03 7.04 -7.83
N GLY A 166 -16.10 8.37 -7.76
CA GLY A 166 -16.79 9.22 -8.72
C GLY A 166 -15.98 9.43 -10.00
N ILE A 167 -16.52 10.20 -10.94
CA ILE A 167 -15.90 10.46 -12.25
C ILE A 167 -15.28 11.86 -12.25
N THR A 168 -14.05 11.96 -12.74
CA THR A 168 -13.34 13.24 -12.87
C THR A 168 -12.99 13.52 -14.32
N LEU A 169 -13.44 14.66 -14.84
CA LEU A 169 -13.18 15.11 -16.21
C LEU A 169 -12.28 16.33 -16.14
N VAL A 170 -11.25 16.39 -16.98
CA VAL A 170 -10.36 17.53 -17.08
C VAL A 170 -10.29 17.99 -18.53
N GLN A 171 -10.38 19.30 -18.75
CA GLN A 171 -10.27 19.89 -20.07
C GLN A 171 -8.90 19.58 -20.66
N ASP A 172 -8.86 19.19 -21.94
CA ASP A 172 -7.61 19.06 -22.67
C ASP A 172 -6.84 20.40 -22.59
N PRO A 173 -5.63 20.41 -22.01
CA PRO A 173 -4.83 21.62 -21.87
C PRO A 173 -4.59 22.38 -23.18
N ALA A 174 -4.61 21.68 -24.33
CA ALA A 174 -4.37 22.29 -25.63
C ALA A 174 -5.49 23.23 -26.11
N GLU A 175 -6.72 23.09 -25.59
CA GLU A 175 -7.87 23.96 -25.92
C GLU A 175 -8.30 24.87 -24.77
N ALA A 176 -7.62 24.78 -23.61
CA ALA A 176 -7.91 25.63 -22.47
C ALA A 176 -7.30 27.02 -22.72
N GLY A 177 -8.10 28.08 -22.53
CA GLY A 177 -7.58 29.45 -22.59
C GLY A 177 -6.51 29.72 -21.52
N TYR A 178 -6.62 29.02 -20.39
CA TYR A 178 -5.61 28.93 -19.34
C TYR A 178 -5.52 27.49 -18.87
N ASP A 179 -4.33 26.90 -18.96
CA ASP A 179 -4.11 25.47 -18.76
C ASP A 179 -3.60 25.10 -17.36
N GLY A 180 -3.37 26.08 -16.48
CA GLY A 180 -2.81 25.84 -15.14
C GLY A 180 -3.62 24.86 -14.29
N MET A 181 -4.93 25.08 -14.19
CA MET A 181 -5.85 24.19 -13.47
C MET A 181 -5.92 22.79 -14.11
N PRO A 182 -6.17 22.66 -15.43
CA PRO A 182 -6.11 21.37 -16.12
C PRO A 182 -4.80 20.61 -15.93
N GLN A 183 -3.65 21.26 -16.16
CA GLN A 183 -2.35 20.63 -16.00
C GLN A 183 -2.10 20.16 -14.57
N SER A 184 -2.49 20.96 -13.57
CA SER A 184 -2.37 20.60 -12.15
C SER A 184 -3.14 19.31 -11.85
N ALA A 185 -4.40 19.23 -12.29
CA ALA A 185 -5.24 18.06 -12.07
C ALA A 185 -4.71 16.79 -12.79
N ILE A 186 -4.21 16.95 -14.02
CA ILE A 186 -3.62 15.85 -14.81
C ILE A 186 -2.33 15.35 -14.17
N LYS A 187 -1.41 16.25 -13.80
CA LYS A 187 -0.14 15.91 -13.15
C LYS A 187 -0.36 15.22 -11.80
N ALA A 188 -1.42 15.58 -11.09
CA ALA A 188 -1.80 14.93 -9.84
C ALA A 188 -2.38 13.51 -10.03
N GLY A 189 -2.67 13.09 -11.26
CA GLY A 189 -3.14 11.73 -11.56
C GLY A 189 -4.61 11.46 -11.23
N PHE A 190 -5.39 12.51 -10.96
CA PHE A 190 -6.80 12.37 -10.54
C PHE A 190 -7.81 12.67 -11.65
N ALA A 191 -7.39 12.69 -12.92
CA ALA A 191 -8.26 12.87 -14.08
C ALA A 191 -8.69 11.52 -14.65
N THR A 192 -9.98 11.17 -14.60
CA THR A 192 -10.52 9.97 -15.26
C THR A 192 -10.45 10.09 -16.78
N TYR A 193 -10.79 11.26 -17.29
CA TYR A 193 -10.78 11.56 -18.70
C TYR A 193 -10.14 12.94 -18.91
N VAL A 194 -9.27 13.03 -19.90
CA VAL A 194 -8.76 14.30 -20.44
C VAL A 194 -9.36 14.45 -21.83
N LEU A 195 -10.25 15.42 -22.01
CA LEU A 195 -11.08 15.52 -23.20
C LEU A 195 -11.28 16.97 -23.62
N PRO A 196 -11.52 17.22 -24.92
CA PRO A 196 -12.14 18.47 -25.36
C PRO A 196 -13.52 18.67 -24.73
N VAL A 197 -13.88 19.91 -24.41
CA VAL A 197 -15.11 20.28 -23.68
C VAL A 197 -16.38 19.70 -24.30
N GLU A 198 -16.51 19.74 -25.63
CA GLU A 198 -17.69 19.20 -26.32
C GLU A 198 -17.82 17.68 -26.19
N GLN A 199 -16.70 16.99 -26.05
CA GLN A 199 -16.68 15.54 -25.87
C GLN A 199 -17.03 15.15 -24.43
N MET A 200 -16.77 16.02 -23.44
CA MET A 200 -17.15 15.77 -22.05
C MET A 200 -18.66 15.60 -21.90
N ALA A 201 -19.45 16.46 -22.53
CA ALA A 201 -20.91 16.38 -22.48
C ALA A 201 -21.41 15.02 -22.99
N ARG A 202 -20.84 14.54 -24.10
CA ARG A 202 -21.15 13.20 -24.64
C ARG A 202 -20.73 12.10 -23.68
N GLN A 203 -19.55 12.23 -23.09
CA GLN A 203 -19.03 11.23 -22.15
C GLN A 203 -19.93 11.09 -20.92
N LEU A 204 -20.49 12.19 -20.42
CA LEU A 204 -21.45 12.17 -19.31
C LEU A 204 -22.74 11.42 -19.66
N LEU A 205 -23.21 11.53 -20.90
CA LEU A 205 -24.41 10.81 -21.37
C LEU A 205 -24.15 9.31 -21.56
N LEU A 206 -22.91 8.92 -21.89
CA LEU A 206 -22.49 7.53 -22.04
C LEU A 206 -22.23 6.83 -20.71
N CYS A 207 -22.00 7.59 -19.63
CA CYS A 207 -21.79 7.01 -18.31
C CYS A 207 -23.09 6.34 -17.83
N PRO A 208 -23.07 5.03 -17.53
CA PRO A 208 -24.27 4.33 -17.08
C PRO A 208 -24.79 4.95 -15.78
N GLN A 209 -25.97 5.57 -15.86
CA GLN A 209 -26.79 6.01 -14.72
C GLN A 209 -27.28 4.76 -13.98
N ARG A 210 -26.37 4.06 -13.29
CA ARG A 210 -26.69 2.76 -12.67
C ARG A 210 -27.41 3.02 -11.34
N PRO A 211 -28.64 2.54 -11.14
CA PRO A 211 -29.29 2.64 -9.84
C PRO A 211 -28.52 1.79 -8.82
N PRO A 212 -28.49 2.21 -7.54
CA PRO A 212 -27.78 1.47 -6.49
C PRO A 212 -28.39 0.07 -6.36
N GLY A 213 -27.56 -0.97 -6.52
CA GLY A 213 -27.93 -2.38 -6.29
C GLY A 213 -28.10 -3.27 -7.53
N ALA A 214 -27.91 -2.78 -8.76
CA ALA A 214 -27.98 -3.61 -9.96
C ALA A 214 -26.71 -4.45 -10.19
N VAL A 215 -26.48 -5.45 -9.32
CA VAL A 215 -25.52 -6.53 -9.56
C VAL A 215 -26.13 -7.47 -10.61
N GLY A 216 -25.66 -7.39 -11.85
CA GLY A 216 -26.00 -8.39 -12.88
C GLY A 216 -25.51 -9.79 -12.46
N PRO A 217 -26.15 -10.88 -12.97
CA PRO A 217 -25.97 -12.22 -12.44
C PRO A 217 -24.49 -12.67 -12.45
N PRO A 218 -23.99 -13.35 -11.39
CA PRO A 218 -22.55 -13.42 -11.09
C PRO A 218 -21.75 -14.47 -11.87
N SER A 219 -22.38 -15.28 -12.72
CA SER A 219 -21.80 -16.59 -13.07
C SER A 219 -20.74 -16.55 -14.18
N ALA A 220 -20.94 -15.81 -15.27
CA ALA A 220 -19.96 -15.72 -16.36
C ALA A 220 -18.81 -14.72 -16.07
N LEU A 221 -19.09 -13.68 -15.29
CA LEU A 221 -18.16 -12.58 -15.01
C LEU A 221 -17.04 -12.95 -14.02
N ALA A 222 -17.32 -13.88 -13.10
CA ALA A 222 -16.38 -14.26 -12.04
C ALA A 222 -15.13 -14.99 -12.56
N GLY A 223 -15.27 -15.78 -13.62
CA GLY A 223 -14.15 -16.49 -14.24
C GLY A 223 -13.16 -15.55 -14.93
N SER A 224 -13.68 -14.54 -15.63
CA SER A 224 -12.88 -13.56 -16.39
C SER A 224 -12.18 -12.56 -15.49
N LEU A 225 -12.84 -12.14 -14.40
CA LEU A 225 -12.22 -11.32 -13.36
C LEU A 225 -11.01 -12.03 -12.73
N ARG A 226 -11.14 -13.31 -12.37
CA ARG A 226 -10.01 -14.09 -11.82
C ARG A 226 -8.82 -14.15 -12.79
N LYS A 227 -9.06 -14.29 -14.10
CA LYS A 227 -8.00 -14.29 -15.11
C LYS A 227 -7.27 -12.95 -15.18
N ILE A 228 -8.00 -11.84 -15.08
CA ILE A 228 -7.41 -10.49 -15.02
C ILE A 228 -6.53 -10.36 -13.77
N LEU A 229 -7.06 -10.74 -12.60
CA LEU A 229 -6.33 -10.68 -11.34
C LEU A 229 -5.09 -11.56 -11.32
N LEU A 230 -5.16 -12.77 -11.88
CA LEU A 230 -4.01 -13.66 -12.01
C LEU A 230 -2.94 -13.06 -12.93
N SER A 231 -3.35 -12.52 -14.08
CA SER A 231 -2.43 -11.87 -15.03
C SER A 231 -1.74 -10.66 -14.39
N LEU A 232 -2.50 -9.86 -13.64
CA LEU A 232 -1.98 -8.71 -12.91
C LEU A 232 -0.99 -9.15 -11.82
N ARG A 233 -1.32 -10.19 -11.03
CA ARG A 233 -0.40 -10.76 -10.04
C ARG A 233 0.90 -11.29 -10.69
N SER A 234 0.81 -11.94 -11.84
CA SER A 234 1.99 -12.41 -12.57
C SER A 234 2.87 -11.26 -13.08
N ALA A 235 2.26 -10.15 -13.52
CA ALA A 235 2.98 -9.00 -14.06
C ALA A 235 3.57 -8.09 -12.97
N THR A 236 2.86 -7.88 -11.85
CA THR A 236 3.25 -6.89 -10.83
C THR A 236 3.70 -7.51 -9.51
N GLY A 237 3.42 -8.80 -9.27
CA GLY A 237 3.69 -9.46 -8.00
C GLY A 237 2.70 -9.15 -6.87
N HIS A 238 1.68 -8.31 -7.13
CA HIS A 238 0.67 -7.91 -6.15
C HIS A 238 -0.63 -8.70 -6.31
N ASP A 239 -1.17 -9.23 -5.21
CA ASP A 239 -2.38 -10.04 -5.21
C ASP A 239 -3.60 -9.24 -4.72
N PHE A 240 -4.55 -9.01 -5.64
CA PHE A 240 -5.80 -8.30 -5.37
C PHE A 240 -7.00 -9.24 -5.16
N ALA A 241 -6.80 -10.56 -5.06
CA ALA A 241 -7.90 -11.53 -4.91
C ALA A 241 -8.68 -11.36 -3.60
N LEU A 242 -8.02 -10.90 -2.53
CA LEU A 242 -8.63 -10.63 -1.23
C LEU A 242 -8.92 -9.13 -1.00
N TYR A 243 -8.98 -8.34 -2.08
CA TYR A 243 -9.51 -6.99 -2.04
C TYR A 243 -11.02 -7.01 -2.30
N LYS A 244 -11.71 -5.95 -1.87
CA LYS A 244 -13.16 -5.79 -2.08
C LYS A 244 -13.50 -5.87 -3.57
N GLN A 245 -14.13 -6.97 -3.97
CA GLN A 245 -14.34 -7.30 -5.38
C GLN A 245 -15.17 -6.25 -6.13
N ASN A 246 -16.13 -5.61 -5.45
CA ASN A 246 -16.93 -4.54 -6.05
C ASN A 246 -16.06 -3.33 -6.44
N THR A 247 -15.12 -2.93 -5.58
CA THR A 247 -14.21 -1.81 -5.83
C THR A 247 -13.29 -2.13 -7.00
N ILE A 248 -12.70 -3.33 -7.00
CA ILE A 248 -11.81 -3.80 -8.08
C ILE A 248 -12.57 -3.87 -9.41
N ARG A 249 -13.77 -4.47 -9.41
CA ARG A 249 -14.60 -4.60 -10.61
C ARG A 249 -14.92 -3.24 -11.22
N ARG A 250 -15.31 -2.25 -10.42
CA ARG A 250 -15.64 -0.90 -10.89
C ARG A 250 -14.44 -0.20 -11.54
N ARG A 251 -13.24 -0.40 -11.01
CA ARG A 251 -11.99 0.15 -11.55
C ARG A 251 -11.58 -0.52 -12.86
N ILE A 252 -11.77 -1.84 -12.96
CA ILE A 252 -11.61 -2.57 -14.22
C ILE A 252 -12.63 -2.10 -15.25
N GLU A 253 -13.91 -1.98 -14.88
CA GLU A 253 -14.98 -1.46 -15.75
C GLU A 253 -14.64 -0.05 -16.25
N ARG A 254 -14.02 0.80 -15.43
CA ARG A 254 -13.55 2.13 -15.85
C ARG A 254 -12.44 2.07 -16.91
N ARG A 255 -11.42 1.21 -16.74
CA ARG A 255 -10.38 1.01 -17.78
C ARG A 255 -10.96 0.44 -19.07
N MET A 256 -11.92 -0.47 -18.94
CA MET A 256 -12.68 -1.02 -20.05
C MET A 256 -13.42 0.08 -20.84
N THR A 257 -14.09 1.01 -20.16
CA THR A 257 -14.77 2.15 -20.80
C THR A 257 -13.80 3.06 -21.56
N LEU A 258 -12.59 3.30 -21.04
CA LEU A 258 -11.57 4.10 -21.74
C LEU A 258 -11.18 3.51 -23.10
N HIS A 259 -11.24 2.18 -23.22
CA HIS A 259 -10.94 1.45 -24.46
C HIS A 259 -12.18 1.06 -25.26
N SER A 260 -13.38 1.51 -24.85
CA SER A 260 -14.66 1.11 -25.44
C SER A 260 -14.85 -0.43 -25.47
N ILE A 261 -14.41 -1.13 -24.43
CA ILE A 261 -14.51 -2.58 -24.30
C ILE A 261 -15.65 -2.94 -23.34
N ASP A 262 -16.72 -3.57 -23.84
CA ASP A 262 -17.87 -3.92 -22.99
C ASP A 262 -17.78 -5.31 -22.33
N SER A 263 -16.78 -6.11 -22.70
CA SER A 263 -16.62 -7.49 -22.21
C SER A 263 -15.32 -7.68 -21.41
N THR A 264 -15.46 -8.20 -20.19
CA THR A 264 -14.31 -8.53 -19.32
C THR A 264 -13.42 -9.62 -19.93
N GLU A 265 -13.96 -10.51 -20.76
CA GLU A 265 -13.17 -11.50 -21.49
C GLU A 265 -12.30 -10.86 -22.58
N VAL A 266 -12.88 -9.91 -23.32
CA VAL A 266 -12.16 -9.14 -24.34
C VAL A 266 -11.07 -8.31 -23.67
N TYR A 267 -11.38 -7.68 -22.54
CA TYR A 267 -10.40 -6.92 -21.77
C TYR A 267 -9.27 -7.79 -21.22
N ALA A 268 -9.56 -8.99 -20.74
CA ALA A 268 -8.53 -9.94 -20.30
C ALA A 268 -7.59 -10.36 -21.44
N ARG A 269 -8.07 -10.41 -22.69
CA ARG A 269 -7.24 -10.65 -23.87
C ARG A 269 -6.44 -9.38 -24.24
N TYR A 270 -7.10 -8.23 -24.26
CA TYR A 270 -6.48 -6.94 -24.54
C TYR A 270 -5.28 -6.66 -23.63
N LEU A 271 -5.41 -6.94 -22.34
CA LEU A 271 -4.35 -6.83 -21.33
C LEU A 271 -3.13 -7.71 -21.62
N LYS A 272 -3.30 -8.85 -22.30
CA LYS A 272 -2.17 -9.72 -22.71
C LYS A 272 -1.45 -9.16 -23.92
N GLU A 273 -2.18 -8.53 -24.83
CA GLU A 273 -1.64 -7.93 -26.05
C GLU A 273 -0.99 -6.56 -25.78
N HIS A 274 -1.39 -5.87 -24.70
CA HIS A 274 -0.94 -4.54 -24.34
C HIS A 274 -0.36 -4.49 -22.91
N PRO A 275 0.91 -4.84 -22.71
CA PRO A 275 1.55 -4.82 -21.38
C PRO A 275 1.51 -3.46 -20.68
N ALA A 276 1.54 -2.35 -21.44
CA ALA A 276 1.42 -1.01 -20.87
C ALA A 276 0.06 -0.79 -20.17
N GLU A 277 -1.03 -1.35 -20.71
CA GLU A 277 -2.35 -1.28 -20.08
C GLU A 277 -2.38 -2.03 -18.75
N MET A 278 -1.60 -3.11 -18.60
CA MET A 278 -1.49 -3.83 -17.33
C MET A 278 -0.96 -2.94 -16.20
N HIS A 279 0.06 -2.13 -16.50
CA HIS A 279 0.63 -1.21 -15.53
C HIS A 279 -0.33 -0.06 -15.21
N LEU A 280 -1.06 0.45 -16.20
CA LEU A 280 -2.09 1.46 -15.99
C LEU A 280 -3.27 0.92 -15.17
N LEU A 281 -3.69 -0.33 -15.41
CA LEU A 281 -4.70 -0.99 -14.60
C LEU A 281 -4.20 -1.16 -13.17
N PHE A 282 -2.95 -1.59 -12.96
CA PHE A 282 -2.37 -1.69 -11.64
C PHE A 282 -2.45 -0.35 -10.90
N LYS A 283 -1.99 0.74 -11.52
CA LYS A 283 -2.11 2.10 -10.95
C LYS A 283 -3.55 2.49 -10.66
N GLU A 284 -4.49 2.18 -11.55
CA GLU A 284 -5.92 2.47 -11.35
C GLU A 284 -6.49 1.76 -10.11
N LEU A 285 -5.96 0.58 -9.75
CA LEU A 285 -6.34 -0.15 -8.53
C LEU A 285 -5.74 0.47 -7.25
N LEU A 286 -4.69 1.29 -7.35
CA LEU A 286 -4.07 1.97 -6.21
C LEU A 286 -4.80 3.28 -5.91
N ILE A 287 -5.43 3.36 -4.74
CA ILE A 287 -6.20 4.54 -4.34
C ILE A 287 -5.32 5.42 -3.44
N GLY A 288 -4.49 6.26 -4.06
CA GLY A 288 -3.51 7.11 -3.37
C GLY A 288 -4.06 8.38 -2.71
N VAL A 289 -5.35 8.47 -2.41
CA VAL A 289 -5.99 9.71 -1.94
C VAL A 289 -5.65 9.99 -0.47
N THR A 290 -4.77 10.97 -0.23
CA THR A 290 -4.31 11.38 1.11
C THR A 290 -4.16 12.90 1.27
N SER A 291 -4.15 13.40 2.52
CA SER A 291 -4.00 14.83 2.83
C SER A 291 -3.28 15.03 4.17
N PHE A 292 -2.70 16.22 4.34
CA PHE A 292 -2.07 16.58 5.62
C PHE A 292 -3.11 16.61 6.74
N PHE A 293 -2.70 16.13 7.92
CA PHE A 293 -3.50 16.09 9.14
C PHE A 293 -4.93 15.56 8.95
N ARG A 294 -5.13 14.58 8.06
CA ARG A 294 -6.43 13.95 7.81
C ARG A 294 -7.09 13.51 9.12
N ASP A 295 -8.30 13.98 9.37
CA ASP A 295 -8.96 13.92 10.68
C ASP A 295 -8.14 14.64 11.78
N PRO A 296 -8.11 15.99 11.80
CA PRO A 296 -7.17 16.76 12.64
C PRO A 296 -7.36 16.50 14.14
N GLU A 297 -8.59 16.20 14.57
CA GLU A 297 -8.89 15.83 15.95
C GLU A 297 -8.28 14.49 16.36
N ALA A 298 -8.03 13.57 15.43
CA ALA A 298 -7.32 12.32 15.71
C ALA A 298 -5.85 12.62 16.08
N PHE A 299 -5.21 13.56 15.36
CA PHE A 299 -3.86 14.02 15.70
C PHE A 299 -3.81 14.78 17.02
N ALA A 300 -4.85 15.56 17.33
CA ALA A 300 -4.98 16.23 18.63
C ALA A 300 -5.10 15.21 19.78
N ALA A 301 -5.94 14.18 19.62
CA ALA A 301 -6.08 13.09 20.59
C ALA A 301 -4.77 12.29 20.73
N LEU A 302 -4.10 11.98 19.62
CA LEU A 302 -2.78 11.34 19.61
C LEU A 302 -1.77 12.14 20.45
N LYS A 303 -1.64 13.45 20.18
CA LYS A 303 -0.68 14.32 20.86
C LYS A 303 -0.97 14.45 22.36
N LYS A 304 -2.24 14.56 22.73
CA LYS A 304 -2.66 14.81 24.12
C LYS A 304 -2.70 13.54 24.97
N ASP A 305 -3.25 12.44 24.46
CA ASP A 305 -3.63 11.29 25.28
C ASP A 305 -2.71 10.07 25.07
N VAL A 306 -2.00 10.01 23.94
CA VAL A 306 -1.23 8.83 23.53
C VAL A 306 0.27 9.07 23.62
N LEU A 307 0.78 10.16 23.02
CA LEU A 307 2.21 10.46 23.02
C LEU A 307 2.80 10.53 24.44
N PRO A 308 2.17 11.17 25.44
CA PRO A 308 2.69 11.17 26.81
C PRO A 308 2.97 9.78 27.38
N ARG A 309 2.09 8.81 27.08
CA ARG A 309 2.24 7.42 27.56
C ARG A 309 3.32 6.66 26.80
N LEU A 310 3.48 6.91 25.50
CA LEU A 310 4.50 6.24 24.69
C LEU A 310 5.91 6.76 24.97
N PHE A 311 6.02 8.01 25.44
CA PHE A 311 7.29 8.60 25.84
C PHE A 311 7.60 8.44 27.34
N GLU A 312 6.62 8.02 28.15
CA GLU A 312 6.80 7.72 29.57
C GLU A 312 7.87 6.62 29.77
N GLY A 313 8.93 6.93 30.53
CA GLY A 313 10.01 5.98 30.82
C GLY A 313 11.03 5.79 29.68
N LYS A 314 10.93 6.50 28.55
CA LYS A 314 12.00 6.53 27.55
C LYS A 314 13.19 7.33 28.09
N ARG A 315 14.35 6.67 28.21
CA ARG A 315 15.61 7.30 28.63
C ARG A 315 16.06 8.34 27.61
N GLU A 316 16.80 9.35 28.06
CA GLU A 316 17.48 10.31 27.18
C GLU A 316 18.31 9.55 26.12
N GLY A 317 18.14 9.92 24.85
CA GLY A 317 18.80 9.24 23.72
C GLY A 317 18.12 7.94 23.26
N GLY A 318 16.97 7.56 23.83
CA GLY A 318 16.16 6.46 23.31
C GLY A 318 15.64 6.73 21.88
N VAL A 319 15.28 5.66 21.16
CA VAL A 319 14.69 5.77 19.81
C VAL A 319 13.19 5.49 19.87
N PHE A 320 12.40 6.40 19.30
CA PHE A 320 10.98 6.22 19.00
C PHE A 320 10.82 5.72 17.57
N ARG A 321 10.17 4.58 17.39
CA ARG A 321 9.98 3.92 16.11
C ARG A 321 8.51 3.92 15.74
N LEU A 322 8.19 4.53 14.60
CA LEU A 322 6.86 4.58 14.01
C LEU A 322 6.89 3.84 12.68
N TRP A 323 5.85 3.08 12.38
CA TRP A 323 5.61 2.55 11.03
C TRP A 323 4.31 3.12 10.48
N VAL A 324 4.38 3.83 9.35
CA VAL A 324 3.24 4.30 8.57
C VAL A 324 3.05 3.37 7.38
N VAL A 325 1.92 2.67 7.37
CA VAL A 325 1.54 1.69 6.36
C VAL A 325 0.65 2.35 5.31
N ALA A 326 0.93 2.12 4.03
CA ALA A 326 0.23 2.73 2.89
C ALA A 326 0.26 4.27 2.94
N CYS A 327 1.47 4.82 2.94
CA CYS A 327 1.70 6.26 3.14
C CYS A 327 1.31 7.15 1.95
N SER A 328 1.01 6.57 0.78
CA SER A 328 0.77 7.27 -0.48
C SER A 328 1.88 8.30 -0.75
N SER A 329 1.53 9.53 -1.11
CA SER A 329 2.43 10.66 -1.37
C SER A 329 3.08 11.27 -0.11
N GLY A 330 2.91 10.65 1.07
CA GLY A 330 3.67 10.94 2.27
C GLY A 330 3.05 11.94 3.25
N GLU A 331 1.90 12.54 2.94
CA GLU A 331 1.24 13.56 3.78
C GLU A 331 0.99 13.07 5.21
N GLU A 332 0.57 11.82 5.40
CA GLU A 332 0.38 11.24 6.74
C GLU A 332 1.70 11.10 7.49
N ALA A 333 2.74 10.60 6.83
CA ALA A 333 4.06 10.41 7.43
C ALA A 333 4.65 11.75 7.90
N TYR A 334 4.53 12.79 7.07
CA TYR A 334 4.94 14.15 7.43
C TYR A 334 4.07 14.75 8.54
N SER A 335 2.76 14.51 8.53
CA SER A 335 1.85 14.98 9.60
C SER A 335 2.21 14.36 10.95
N LEU A 336 2.51 13.05 10.97
CA LEU A 336 2.97 12.35 12.18
C LEU A 336 4.36 12.83 12.62
N ALA A 337 5.28 13.08 11.68
CA ALA A 337 6.60 13.63 11.98
C ALA A 337 6.51 15.02 12.62
N ILE A 338 5.69 15.92 12.06
CA ILE A 338 5.44 17.25 12.60
C ILE A 338 4.79 17.15 13.99
N CYS A 339 3.76 16.31 14.15
CA CYS A 339 3.10 16.11 15.45
C CYS A 339 4.06 15.61 16.53
N LEU A 340 4.94 14.67 16.19
CA LEU A 340 5.99 14.17 17.09
C LEU A 340 7.03 15.25 17.41
N ARG A 341 7.45 16.06 16.43
CA ARG A 341 8.38 17.17 16.63
C ARG A 341 7.80 18.21 17.59
N GLU A 342 6.57 18.65 17.35
CA GLU A 342 5.87 19.60 18.22
C GLU A 342 5.78 19.08 19.66
N TYR A 343 5.44 17.80 19.83
CA TYR A 343 5.37 17.18 21.16
C TYR A 343 6.74 17.14 21.87
N LEU A 344 7.81 16.79 21.16
CA LEU A 344 9.16 16.74 21.72
C LEU A 344 9.66 18.14 22.14
N ASP A 345 9.37 19.16 21.33
CA ASP A 345 9.76 20.53 21.60
C ASP A 345 8.99 21.10 22.83
N GLU A 346 7.68 20.81 22.93
CA GLU A 346 6.84 21.21 24.07
C GLU A 346 7.23 20.50 25.38
N SER A 347 7.51 19.20 25.31
CA SER A 347 7.87 18.37 26.46
C SER A 347 9.34 18.48 26.87
N ARG A 348 10.17 19.17 26.06
CA ARG A 348 11.63 19.29 26.22
C ARG A 348 12.34 17.95 26.35
N GLN A 349 11.84 16.93 25.66
CA GLN A 349 12.43 15.59 25.66
C GLN A 349 13.41 15.43 24.51
N ASN A 350 14.56 14.81 24.78
CA ASN A 350 15.56 14.50 23.76
C ASN A 350 15.49 13.01 23.38
N CYS A 351 14.60 12.69 22.44
CA CYS A 351 14.41 11.35 21.90
C CYS A 351 14.55 11.35 20.38
N LYS A 352 15.31 10.40 19.84
CA LYS A 352 15.46 10.26 18.39
C LYS A 352 14.23 9.59 17.80
N VAL A 353 13.60 10.20 16.81
CA VAL A 353 12.46 9.62 16.10
C VAL A 353 12.95 8.97 14.80
N GLN A 354 12.43 7.78 14.51
CA GLN A 354 12.63 7.09 13.25
C GLN A 354 11.28 6.57 12.74
N ILE A 355 10.86 7.07 11.60
CA ILE A 355 9.59 6.75 10.94
C ILE A 355 9.90 5.90 9.73
N TYR A 356 9.36 4.70 9.68
CA TYR A 356 9.37 3.84 8.50
C TYR A 356 8.04 4.08 7.78
N SER A 357 8.08 4.54 6.54
CA SER A 357 6.88 4.89 5.78
C SER A 357 6.87 4.07 4.51
N THR A 358 5.84 3.25 4.31
CA THR A 358 5.83 2.31 3.20
C THR A 358 4.54 2.33 2.39
N ASP A 359 4.68 2.05 1.10
CA ASP A 359 3.58 1.93 0.13
C ASP A 359 3.96 0.92 -0.97
N ILE A 360 2.98 0.43 -1.72
CA ILE A 360 3.20 -0.42 -2.90
C ILE A 360 3.33 0.41 -4.19
N ASP A 361 2.95 1.69 -4.15
CA ASP A 361 3.11 2.61 -5.28
C ASP A 361 4.50 3.28 -5.26
N ASP A 362 5.37 2.88 -6.19
CA ASP A 362 6.71 3.44 -6.32
C ASP A 362 6.69 4.94 -6.71
N GLU A 363 5.70 5.39 -7.50
CA GLU A 363 5.58 6.80 -7.87
C GLU A 363 5.18 7.66 -6.66
N ALA A 364 4.27 7.14 -5.85
CA ALA A 364 3.89 7.79 -4.59
C ALA A 364 5.09 7.88 -3.62
N ILE A 365 5.90 6.82 -3.53
CA ILE A 365 7.14 6.83 -2.74
C ILE A 365 8.15 7.85 -3.25
N ILE A 366 8.31 7.99 -4.57
CA ILE A 366 9.19 9.01 -5.17
C ILE A 366 8.69 10.42 -4.81
N ALA A 367 7.39 10.68 -4.96
CA ALA A 367 6.78 11.96 -4.59
C ALA A 367 6.95 12.26 -3.09
N ALA A 368 6.71 11.27 -2.24
CA ALA A 368 6.86 11.37 -0.78
C ALA A 368 8.31 11.71 -0.39
N ARG A 369 9.30 11.07 -1.02
CA ARG A 369 10.74 11.35 -0.82
C ARG A 369 11.13 12.77 -1.24
N ALA A 370 10.57 13.27 -2.34
CA ALA A 370 10.82 14.64 -2.78
C ALA A 370 10.34 15.66 -1.72
N GLY A 371 9.19 15.35 -1.09
CA GLY A 371 8.60 16.16 -0.02
C GLY A 371 8.17 17.54 -0.51
N VAL A 372 7.78 17.64 -1.78
CA VAL A 372 7.30 18.86 -2.44
C VAL A 372 5.81 18.71 -2.66
N PHE A 373 5.06 19.71 -2.22
CA PHE A 373 3.60 19.71 -2.24
C PHE A 373 3.07 21.00 -2.86
N PRO A 374 1.92 20.95 -3.55
CA PRO A 374 1.31 22.13 -4.16
C PRO A 374 0.92 23.20 -3.13
N PRO A 375 0.75 24.48 -3.54
CA PRO A 375 0.38 25.56 -2.63
C PRO A 375 -0.92 25.33 -1.86
N ASN A 376 -1.85 24.53 -2.41
CA ASN A 376 -3.16 24.28 -1.83
C ASN A 376 -3.14 23.41 -0.56
N ILE A 377 -2.01 22.86 -0.14
CA ILE A 377 -1.89 22.24 1.19
C ILE A 377 -2.16 23.23 2.33
N ALA A 378 -2.14 24.54 2.05
CA ALA A 378 -2.50 25.58 3.02
C ALA A 378 -3.96 25.48 3.52
N ALA A 379 -4.82 24.74 2.81
CA ALA A 379 -6.16 24.41 3.30
C ALA A 379 -6.14 23.35 4.42
N ASP A 380 -5.13 22.46 4.42
CA ASP A 380 -5.05 21.31 5.32
C ASP A 380 -3.98 21.51 6.42
N VAL A 381 -3.08 22.48 6.27
CA VAL A 381 -1.97 22.79 7.18
C VAL A 381 -2.08 24.20 7.73
N SER A 382 -1.99 24.36 9.05
CA SER A 382 -2.09 25.69 9.68
C SER A 382 -0.94 26.63 9.25
N PRO A 383 -1.17 27.95 9.22
CA PRO A 383 -0.14 28.94 8.88
C PRO A 383 1.11 28.86 9.78
N GLU A 384 0.95 28.50 11.05
CA GLU A 384 2.05 28.30 12.00
C GLU A 384 2.93 27.13 11.56
N ARG A 385 2.31 26.00 11.18
CA ARG A 385 3.01 24.80 10.72
C ARG A 385 3.69 25.02 9.38
N LEU A 386 3.05 25.70 8.44
CA LEU A 386 3.67 26.07 7.15
C LEU A 386 4.95 26.88 7.37
N ARG A 387 4.90 27.92 8.21
CA ARG A 387 6.09 28.74 8.54
C ARG A 387 7.18 27.94 9.25
N SER A 388 6.79 27.02 10.13
CA SER A 388 7.72 26.30 11.01
C SER A 388 8.37 25.10 10.34
N PHE A 389 7.65 24.37 9.48
CA PHE A 389 8.09 23.06 8.96
C PHE A 389 8.24 22.98 7.44
N PHE A 390 7.92 24.06 6.71
CA PHE A 390 8.04 24.10 5.25
C PHE A 390 8.92 25.27 4.79
N VAL A 391 9.44 25.13 3.58
CA VAL A 391 10.08 26.18 2.78
C VAL A 391 9.17 26.46 1.60
N GLN A 392 8.79 27.73 1.41
CA GLN A 392 8.00 28.14 0.25
C GLN A 392 8.92 28.21 -0.98
N GLU A 393 8.53 27.53 -2.06
CA GLU A 393 9.20 27.51 -3.37
C GLU A 393 8.20 27.98 -4.45
N ASP A 394 8.68 28.32 -5.65
CA ASP A 394 7.83 28.85 -6.73
C ASP A 394 6.66 27.90 -7.09
N ALA A 395 6.89 26.59 -7.00
CA ALA A 395 5.91 25.55 -7.32
C ALA A 395 5.05 25.08 -6.12
N GLY A 396 5.27 25.62 -4.90
CA GLY A 396 4.53 25.21 -3.71
C GLY A 396 5.34 25.22 -2.41
N TYR A 397 5.23 24.16 -1.62
CA TYR A 397 5.89 24.01 -0.33
C TYR A 397 6.76 22.76 -0.31
N ARG A 398 8.01 22.90 0.15
CA ARG A 398 8.88 21.78 0.45
C ARG A 398 9.00 21.57 1.95
N VAL A 399 8.84 20.33 2.42
CA VAL A 399 9.07 19.99 3.83
C VAL A 399 10.55 20.22 4.19
N LYS A 400 10.80 20.87 5.34
CA LYS A 400 12.16 21.13 5.82
C LYS A 400 12.95 19.84 6.05
N LYS A 401 14.28 19.94 5.89
CA LYS A 401 15.20 18.80 5.92
C LYS A 401 15.18 18.05 7.26
N ASP A 402 15.07 18.75 8.37
CA ASP A 402 15.01 18.21 9.73
C ASP A 402 13.80 17.29 9.98
N ILE A 403 12.66 17.57 9.35
CA ILE A 403 11.48 16.69 9.38
C ILE A 403 11.67 15.51 8.42
N ARG A 404 12.18 15.74 7.20
CA ARG A 404 12.42 14.68 6.21
C ARG A 404 13.40 13.62 6.72
N GLU A 405 14.44 14.02 7.45
CA GLU A 405 15.44 13.11 8.03
C GLU A 405 14.88 12.18 9.13
N MET A 406 13.68 12.45 9.65
CA MET A 406 12.99 11.55 10.57
C MET A 406 12.40 10.33 9.85
N ILE A 407 12.23 10.38 8.52
CA ILE A 407 11.43 9.44 7.74
C ILE A 407 12.28 8.65 6.75
N VAL A 408 12.07 7.33 6.71
CA VAL A 408 12.62 6.41 5.71
C VAL A 408 11.46 5.88 4.88
N PHE A 409 11.40 6.31 3.62
CA PHE A 409 10.41 5.83 2.66
C PHE A 409 10.91 4.58 1.93
N ALA A 410 10.10 3.52 1.85
CA ALA A 410 10.43 2.30 1.13
C ALA A 410 9.20 1.68 0.44
N SER A 411 9.41 1.05 -0.71
CA SER A 411 8.39 0.22 -1.36
C SER A 411 8.23 -1.07 -0.55
N GLN A 412 7.01 -1.38 -0.12
CA GLN A 412 6.71 -2.58 0.66
C GLN A 412 5.25 -2.98 0.46
N ASN A 413 5.05 -4.25 0.16
CA ASN A 413 3.75 -4.89 0.24
C ASN A 413 3.50 -5.41 1.65
N VAL A 414 2.95 -4.55 2.54
CA VAL A 414 1.72 -4.88 3.28
C VAL A 414 1.46 -6.34 3.67
N ILE A 415 0.99 -7.00 2.64
CA ILE A 415 0.50 -8.35 2.64
C ILE A 415 1.76 -9.20 2.63
N LYS A 416 2.49 -9.27 1.53
CA LYS A 416 3.53 -10.27 1.28
C LYS A 416 4.81 -10.13 2.14
N ASP A 417 5.23 -8.91 2.41
CA ASP A 417 6.56 -8.62 2.93
C ASP A 417 6.59 -8.67 4.47
N PRO A 418 7.73 -9.04 5.09
CA PRO A 418 7.82 -9.11 6.54
C PRO A 418 7.61 -7.73 7.20
N PRO A 419 6.84 -7.65 8.30
CA PRO A 419 6.61 -6.39 9.00
C PRO A 419 7.86 -5.93 9.73
N PHE A 420 8.00 -4.62 9.92
CA PHE A 420 9.04 -4.10 10.80
C PHE A 420 8.72 -4.42 12.25
N THR A 421 9.73 -4.81 13.03
CA THR A 421 9.54 -5.21 14.43
C THR A 421 9.92 -4.11 15.43
N ARG A 422 9.43 -4.28 16.66
CA ARG A 422 9.71 -3.41 17.81
C ARG A 422 9.30 -1.95 17.56
N MET A 423 8.13 -1.75 16.97
CA MET A 423 7.50 -0.43 16.79
C MET A 423 6.82 0.05 18.06
N ASP A 424 6.89 1.36 18.32
CA ASP A 424 6.15 2.01 19.40
C ASP A 424 4.74 2.42 18.94
N LEU A 425 4.61 2.83 17.68
CA LEU A 425 3.36 3.19 17.03
C LEU A 425 3.32 2.61 15.60
N VAL A 426 2.18 2.07 15.21
CA VAL A 426 1.86 1.69 13.83
C VAL A 426 0.64 2.50 13.40
N SER A 427 0.74 3.20 12.27
CA SER A 427 -0.39 3.86 11.63
C SER A 427 -0.77 3.07 10.38
N CYS A 428 -2.01 2.63 10.30
CA CYS A 428 -2.58 1.96 9.13
C CYS A 428 -3.98 2.53 8.92
N ARG A 429 -4.05 3.61 8.14
CA ARG A 429 -5.24 4.45 8.00
C ARG A 429 -5.76 4.40 6.58
N ASN A 430 -7.08 4.22 6.45
CA ASN A 430 -7.79 4.22 5.17
C ASN A 430 -7.31 3.16 4.16
N LEU A 431 -6.63 2.10 4.63
CA LEU A 431 -6.22 0.96 3.80
C LEU A 431 -7.16 -0.22 3.95
N LEU A 432 -7.59 -0.52 5.18
CA LEU A 432 -8.31 -1.76 5.51
C LEU A 432 -9.69 -1.79 4.88
N ILE A 433 -10.28 -0.62 4.61
CA ILE A 433 -11.55 -0.46 3.90
C ILE A 433 -11.57 -1.11 2.51
N TYR A 434 -10.40 -1.33 1.89
CA TYR A 434 -10.28 -1.96 0.58
C TYR A 434 -10.10 -3.48 0.64
N LEU A 435 -9.93 -4.06 1.84
CA LEU A 435 -9.53 -5.45 2.03
C LEU A 435 -10.69 -6.31 2.55
N GLU A 436 -10.73 -7.58 2.16
CA GLU A 436 -11.67 -8.55 2.71
C GLU A 436 -11.28 -8.95 4.16
N PRO A 437 -12.26 -9.41 4.98
CA PRO A 437 -12.01 -9.72 6.40
C PRO A 437 -10.88 -10.72 6.64
N GLU A 438 -10.68 -11.72 5.75
CA GLU A 438 -9.59 -12.67 5.91
C GLU A 438 -8.22 -11.98 5.86
N LEU A 439 -8.06 -11.00 4.97
CA LEU A 439 -6.82 -10.27 4.82
C LEU A 439 -6.62 -9.26 5.95
N GLN A 440 -7.68 -8.56 6.38
CA GLN A 440 -7.63 -7.70 7.57
C GLN A 440 -7.17 -8.48 8.81
N ASN A 441 -7.67 -9.70 9.01
CA ASN A 441 -7.27 -10.55 10.14
C ASN A 441 -5.77 -10.90 10.13
N ARG A 442 -5.20 -11.16 8.95
CA ARG A 442 -3.76 -11.41 8.79
C ARG A 442 -2.94 -10.15 9.10
N LEU A 443 -3.42 -8.98 8.69
CA LEU A 443 -2.74 -7.72 8.97
C LEU A 443 -2.77 -7.34 10.45
N PHE A 444 -3.89 -7.55 11.16
CA PHE A 444 -3.94 -7.28 12.60
C PHE A 444 -2.98 -8.17 13.40
N ALA A 445 -2.85 -9.43 13.01
CA ALA A 445 -1.82 -10.33 13.52
C ALA A 445 -0.39 -9.78 13.28
N ALA A 446 -0.09 -9.36 12.04
CA ALA A 446 1.20 -8.77 11.70
C ALA A 446 1.48 -7.46 12.46
N PHE A 447 0.49 -6.59 12.63
CA PHE A 447 0.63 -5.35 13.39
C PHE A 447 0.87 -5.61 14.88
N HIS A 448 0.20 -6.60 15.47
CA HIS A 448 0.46 -7.00 16.86
C HIS A 448 1.89 -7.51 17.04
N TYR A 449 2.39 -8.29 16.08
CA TYR A 449 3.77 -8.77 16.06
C TYR A 449 4.80 -7.62 15.88
N ALA A 450 4.48 -6.65 15.01
CA ALA A 450 5.31 -5.47 14.76
C ALA A 450 5.48 -4.59 16.02
N LEU A 451 4.41 -4.46 16.81
CA LEU A 451 4.34 -3.57 17.96
C LEU A 451 5.01 -4.16 19.21
N ARG A 452 5.71 -3.28 19.95
CA ARG A 452 6.20 -3.60 21.30
C ARG A 452 5.02 -3.79 22.26
N PRO A 453 5.17 -4.55 23.35
CA PRO A 453 4.17 -4.56 24.42
C PRO A 453 3.83 -3.13 24.86
N GLY A 454 2.53 -2.79 24.88
CA GLY A 454 2.07 -1.45 25.23
C GLY A 454 2.19 -0.41 24.10
N GLY A 455 2.74 -0.78 22.94
CA GLY A 455 2.73 0.04 21.73
C GLY A 455 1.32 0.24 21.18
N VAL A 456 1.16 1.17 20.25
CA VAL A 456 -0.15 1.66 19.81
C VAL A 456 -0.37 1.40 18.31
N LEU A 457 -1.60 1.04 17.96
CA LEU A 457 -2.11 0.97 16.59
C LEU A 457 -3.11 2.11 16.37
N LEU A 458 -2.89 2.90 15.33
CA LEU A 458 -3.76 3.98 14.88
C LEU A 458 -4.43 3.57 13.56
N LEU A 459 -5.77 3.58 13.54
CA LEU A 459 -6.59 3.30 12.35
C LEU A 459 -7.48 4.51 12.01
N SER A 460 -8.18 4.46 10.89
CA SER A 460 -9.16 5.49 10.52
C SER A 460 -10.54 5.24 11.16
N PRO A 461 -11.39 6.28 11.33
CA PRO A 461 -12.70 6.15 11.98
C PRO A 461 -13.64 5.08 11.38
N SER A 462 -13.53 4.85 10.08
CA SER A 462 -14.29 3.84 9.32
C SER A 462 -13.77 2.41 9.49
N GLU A 463 -12.66 2.23 10.20
CA GLU A 463 -11.97 0.95 10.39
C GLU A 463 -12.11 0.47 11.85
N SER A 464 -11.94 -0.83 12.05
CA SER A 464 -12.05 -1.44 13.39
C SER A 464 -11.22 -2.71 13.45
N ILE A 465 -10.70 -3.01 14.65
CA ILE A 465 -10.00 -4.26 14.95
C ILE A 465 -10.90 -5.51 14.90
N GLY A 466 -12.21 -5.35 14.64
CA GLY A 466 -13.14 -6.47 14.53
C GLY A 466 -13.09 -7.40 15.76
N PRO A 467 -12.90 -8.73 15.59
CA PRO A 467 -12.88 -9.68 16.70
C PRO A 467 -11.58 -9.69 17.51
N HIS A 468 -10.55 -8.90 17.17
CA HIS A 468 -9.20 -8.96 17.77
C HIS A 468 -9.08 -8.23 19.12
N VAL A 469 -10.12 -8.29 19.96
CA VAL A 469 -10.16 -7.67 21.29
C VAL A 469 -9.15 -8.28 22.28
N GLU A 470 -8.66 -9.49 21.99
CA GLU A 470 -7.63 -10.16 22.77
C GLU A 470 -6.21 -9.62 22.48
N LEU A 471 -6.01 -9.02 21.30
CA LEU A 471 -4.72 -8.46 20.87
C LEU A 471 -4.62 -6.97 21.17
N PHE A 472 -5.76 -6.26 21.15
CA PHE A 472 -5.82 -4.81 21.20
C PHE A 472 -6.88 -4.30 22.17
N LYS A 473 -6.53 -3.31 22.99
CA LYS A 473 -7.43 -2.59 23.89
C LYS A 473 -7.65 -1.16 23.37
N PRO A 474 -8.89 -0.68 23.23
CA PRO A 474 -9.14 0.69 22.78
C PRO A 474 -8.64 1.72 23.80
N LEU A 475 -7.83 2.68 23.34
CA LEU A 475 -7.47 3.91 24.06
C LEU A 475 -8.44 5.04 23.72
N ASP A 476 -8.78 5.18 22.44
CA ASP A 476 -9.80 6.10 21.94
C ASP A 476 -10.70 5.36 20.94
N ARG A 477 -12.01 5.28 21.24
CA ARG A 477 -12.98 4.58 20.40
C ARG A 477 -13.47 5.41 19.19
N LYS A 478 -13.47 6.74 19.32
CA LYS A 478 -13.90 7.67 18.27
C LYS A 478 -12.85 7.67 17.16
N TRP A 479 -11.59 7.83 17.54
CA TRP A 479 -10.45 7.94 16.63
C TRP A 479 -9.68 6.63 16.42
N LYS A 480 -10.25 5.51 16.86
CA LYS A 480 -9.75 4.14 16.58
C LYS A 480 -8.27 3.97 16.93
N ILE A 481 -7.92 4.43 18.14
CA ILE A 481 -6.58 4.29 18.71
C ILE A 481 -6.60 3.11 19.67
N TYR A 482 -5.70 2.15 19.47
CA TYR A 482 -5.66 0.91 20.23
C TYR A 482 -4.28 0.66 20.82
N GLN A 483 -4.23 0.21 22.07
CA GLN A 483 -3.01 -0.26 22.71
C GLN A 483 -2.88 -1.78 22.54
N THR A 484 -1.69 -2.25 22.24
CA THR A 484 -1.38 -3.68 22.21
C THR A 484 -1.41 -4.29 23.60
N LEU A 485 -2.06 -5.45 23.70
CA LEU A 485 -2.02 -6.29 24.88
C LEU A 485 -0.82 -7.22 24.82
N ALA A 486 -0.22 -7.48 25.99
CA ALA A 486 0.87 -8.43 26.10
C ALA A 486 0.31 -9.85 25.88
N ALA A 487 0.57 -10.43 24.70
CA ALA A 487 0.30 -11.84 24.47
C ALA A 487 1.38 -12.69 25.13
N PRO A 488 1.05 -13.89 25.66
CA PRO A 488 2.06 -14.83 26.13
C PRO A 488 3.06 -15.15 25.01
N ALA A 489 4.33 -15.34 25.36
CA ALA A 489 5.45 -15.46 24.40
C ALA A 489 5.23 -16.52 23.31
N SER A 490 4.40 -17.54 23.56
CA SER A 490 4.00 -18.59 22.62
C SER A 490 3.18 -18.08 21.41
N ALA A 491 2.36 -17.05 21.57
CA ALA A 491 1.56 -16.47 20.48
C ALA A 491 2.41 -15.67 19.47
N ARG A 492 3.50 -15.04 19.95
CA ARG A 492 4.46 -14.32 19.11
C ARG A 492 5.33 -15.25 18.26
N THR A 493 5.60 -16.47 18.75
CA THR A 493 6.37 -17.49 18.02
C THR A 493 5.52 -18.21 16.96
N MET A 494 4.22 -18.41 17.20
CA MET A 494 3.31 -19.00 16.20
C MET A 494 3.13 -18.13 14.94
N MET A 495 3.30 -16.81 15.05
CA MET A 495 3.24 -15.88 13.90
C MET A 495 4.60 -15.68 13.19
N ALA A 496 5.70 -16.17 13.78
CA ALA A 496 7.04 -16.11 13.20
C ALA A 496 7.39 -17.34 12.34
N ALA A 497 6.55 -18.39 12.36
CA ALA A 497 6.61 -19.41 11.32
C ALA A 497 6.20 -18.73 10.01
N PRO A 498 6.99 -18.81 8.93
CA PRO A 498 6.50 -18.49 7.61
C PRO A 498 5.43 -19.54 7.34
N SER A 499 4.17 -19.21 7.66
CA SER A 499 3.08 -19.80 6.92
C SER A 499 3.46 -19.57 5.47
N SER A 500 3.45 -20.61 4.66
CA SER A 500 3.78 -20.50 3.26
C SER A 500 2.81 -19.51 2.62
N TRP A 501 3.27 -18.29 2.36
CA TRP A 501 2.52 -17.31 1.56
C TRP A 501 2.61 -17.63 0.06
N SER A 502 2.96 -18.88 -0.27
CA SER A 502 2.92 -19.47 -1.60
C SER A 502 2.76 -20.99 -1.44
N ALA A 503 1.54 -21.47 -1.65
CA ALA A 503 1.30 -22.76 -2.25
C ALA A 503 0.09 -22.60 -3.17
N ASP A 504 0.41 -22.77 -4.45
CA ASP A 504 -0.45 -22.83 -5.62
C ASP A 504 -1.80 -23.50 -5.36
N SER A 505 -2.90 -22.75 -5.49
CA SER A 505 -4.24 -23.33 -5.54
C SER A 505 -4.56 -23.70 -6.98
N GLY A 506 -3.94 -24.80 -7.43
CA GLY A 506 -4.42 -25.57 -8.57
C GLY A 506 -5.90 -25.88 -8.37
N VAL A 507 -6.73 -25.32 -9.24
CA VAL A 507 -8.19 -25.45 -9.21
C VAL A 507 -8.57 -26.91 -9.42
N ARG A 508 -8.92 -27.61 -8.34
CA ARG A 508 -9.76 -28.80 -8.40
C ARG A 508 -11.17 -28.40 -7.97
N MET A 509 -12.08 -28.41 -8.93
CA MET A 509 -13.51 -28.25 -8.69
C MET A 509 -14.01 -29.37 -7.76
N PRO A 510 -14.76 -29.07 -6.69
CA PRO A 510 -15.58 -30.07 -6.03
C PRO A 510 -17.01 -29.99 -6.56
N ASP A 511 -17.45 -31.11 -7.13
CA ASP A 511 -18.86 -31.48 -7.19
C ASP A 511 -19.41 -31.67 -5.75
N ASP A 512 -20.73 -31.60 -5.67
CA ASP A 512 -21.62 -31.51 -4.51
C ASP A 512 -21.27 -32.20 -3.17
N ALA A 513 -21.79 -31.53 -2.13
CA ALA A 513 -22.32 -32.04 -0.85
C ALA A 513 -21.36 -32.56 0.25
N ALA A 514 -21.23 -31.77 1.32
CA ALA A 514 -21.88 -32.02 2.62
C ALA A 514 -21.23 -31.18 3.74
N LYS A 515 -22.06 -30.41 4.46
CA LYS A 515 -21.67 -29.70 5.69
C LYS A 515 -21.12 -30.69 6.73
N LYS A 516 -19.85 -30.57 7.09
CA LYS A 516 -19.29 -31.16 8.31
C LYS A 516 -18.83 -30.03 9.23
N GLU A 517 -19.49 -29.91 10.36
CA GLU A 517 -19.08 -29.04 11.46
C GLU A 517 -17.64 -29.39 11.87
N LEU A 518 -16.77 -28.38 11.90
CA LEU A 518 -15.40 -28.52 12.40
C LEU A 518 -15.44 -28.74 13.92
N ARG A 519 -15.24 -29.98 14.35
CA ARG A 519 -14.69 -30.23 15.69
C ARG A 519 -13.16 -30.15 15.58
N PRO A 520 -12.47 -29.46 16.52
CA PRO A 520 -11.02 -29.46 16.53
C PRO A 520 -10.50 -30.88 16.77
N ASP A 521 -9.63 -31.35 15.88
CA ASP A 521 -8.98 -32.64 16.04
C ASP A 521 -7.95 -32.54 17.18
N PHE A 522 -8.37 -32.96 18.37
CA PHE A 522 -7.53 -32.99 19.56
C PHE A 522 -6.28 -33.85 19.38
N ALA A 523 -6.29 -34.82 18.45
CA ALA A 523 -5.10 -35.61 18.13
C ALA A 523 -4.02 -34.74 17.46
N GLU A 524 -4.41 -33.80 16.60
CA GLU A 524 -3.48 -32.90 15.92
C GLU A 524 -2.93 -31.81 16.86
N LEU A 525 -3.78 -31.30 17.76
CA LEU A 525 -3.36 -30.41 18.84
C LEU A 525 -2.38 -31.10 19.80
N ALA A 526 -2.66 -32.34 20.22
CA ALA A 526 -1.77 -33.12 21.07
C ALA A 526 -0.44 -33.44 20.36
N ARG A 527 -0.48 -33.83 19.08
CA ARG A 527 0.72 -34.08 18.26
C ARG A 527 1.60 -32.83 18.15
N ARG A 528 0.99 -31.65 17.97
CA ARG A 528 1.70 -30.36 17.91
C ARG A 528 2.34 -29.97 19.23
N VAL A 529 1.67 -30.18 20.37
CA VAL A 529 2.21 -29.91 21.70
C VAL A 529 3.35 -30.87 22.06
N LEU A 530 3.21 -32.16 21.71
CA LEU A 530 4.26 -33.17 21.93
C LEU A 530 5.50 -32.88 21.08
N LEU A 531 5.34 -32.46 19.83
CA LEU A 531 6.45 -32.01 18.98
C LEU A 531 7.17 -30.80 19.57
N GLN A 532 6.45 -29.82 20.11
CA GLN A 532 7.08 -28.65 20.74
C GLN A 532 7.79 -28.94 22.06
N SER A 533 7.33 -29.94 22.82
CA SER A 533 7.88 -30.24 24.16
C SER A 533 9.03 -31.24 24.13
N TYR A 534 9.11 -32.08 23.09
CA TYR A 534 10.04 -33.22 23.05
C TYR A 534 10.91 -33.31 21.77
N ALA A 535 10.72 -32.45 20.76
CA ALA A 535 11.59 -32.48 19.57
C ALA A 535 12.94 -31.77 19.84
N PRO A 536 14.08 -32.39 19.48
CA PRO A 536 15.40 -31.75 19.58
C PRO A 536 15.55 -30.61 18.56
N ALA A 537 16.47 -29.68 18.85
CA ALA A 537 16.81 -28.60 17.91
C ALA A 537 17.30 -29.23 16.59
N SER A 538 16.70 -28.86 15.47
CA SER A 538 16.91 -29.52 14.18
C SER A 538 16.98 -28.53 13.03
N VAL A 539 17.65 -28.90 11.95
CA VAL A 539 17.85 -28.09 10.75
C VAL A 539 17.59 -28.96 9.52
N VAL A 540 16.82 -28.45 8.57
CA VAL A 540 16.61 -29.12 7.28
C VAL A 540 17.54 -28.49 6.26
N THR A 541 18.29 -29.31 5.54
CA THR A 541 19.18 -28.87 4.47
C THR A 541 18.85 -29.52 3.15
N ASP A 542 19.32 -28.89 2.06
CA ASP A 542 19.52 -29.59 0.79
C ASP A 542 20.68 -30.60 0.89
N SER A 543 20.97 -31.32 -0.20
CA SER A 543 22.07 -32.28 -0.28
C SER A 543 23.47 -31.64 -0.23
N LYS A 544 23.56 -30.32 -0.42
CA LYS A 544 24.81 -29.54 -0.36
C LYS A 544 25.05 -28.95 1.05
N GLY A 545 24.11 -29.12 1.98
CA GLY A 545 24.21 -28.62 3.35
C GLY A 545 23.71 -27.17 3.52
N ASN A 546 23.04 -26.59 2.51
CA ASN A 546 22.42 -25.27 2.65
C ASN A 546 21.14 -25.39 3.49
N ILE A 547 21.03 -24.54 4.51
CA ILE A 547 19.92 -24.55 5.45
C ILE A 547 18.67 -24.01 4.76
N LEU A 548 17.65 -24.87 4.67
CA LEU A 548 16.31 -24.51 4.17
C LEU A 548 15.34 -24.18 5.30
N PHE A 549 15.52 -24.80 6.46
CA PHE A 549 14.64 -24.62 7.61
C PHE A 549 15.35 -24.89 8.94
N VAL A 550 14.99 -24.15 10.00
CA VAL A 550 15.53 -24.32 11.35
C VAL A 550 14.38 -24.50 12.34
N HIS A 551 14.49 -25.51 13.20
CA HIS A 551 13.56 -25.86 14.26
C HIS A 551 14.25 -25.81 15.62
N GLY A 552 13.72 -25.01 16.55
CA GLY A 552 14.29 -24.84 17.90
C GLY A 552 15.49 -23.90 17.97
N ASP A 553 16.11 -23.80 19.16
CA ASP A 553 17.29 -22.98 19.38
C ASP A 553 18.57 -23.73 18.98
N THR A 554 19.09 -23.41 17.80
CA THR A 554 20.34 -23.97 17.27
C THR A 554 21.56 -23.12 17.62
N GLY A 555 21.41 -22.01 18.35
CA GLY A 555 22.49 -21.08 18.65
C GLY A 555 23.63 -21.70 19.47
N LYS A 556 23.34 -22.78 20.20
CA LYS A 556 24.36 -23.58 20.91
C LYS A 556 25.27 -24.39 19.97
N TYR A 557 24.83 -24.68 18.75
CA TYR A 557 25.54 -25.57 17.81
C TYR A 557 26.02 -24.83 16.56
N LEU A 558 25.24 -23.84 16.12
CA LEU A 558 25.50 -23.05 14.93
C LEU A 558 25.72 -21.56 15.29
N ARG A 559 26.64 -20.91 14.59
CA ARG A 559 26.90 -19.45 14.64
C ARG A 559 27.20 -18.95 13.22
N PRO A 560 26.94 -17.68 12.90
CA PRO A 560 27.40 -17.11 11.63
C PRO A 560 28.91 -17.29 11.47
N ALA A 561 29.34 -17.80 10.32
CA ALA A 561 30.76 -17.93 10.00
C ALA A 561 31.41 -16.54 9.87
N PRO A 562 32.63 -16.33 10.37
CA PRO A 562 33.35 -15.08 10.14
C PRO A 562 33.76 -14.99 8.65
N GLY A 563 33.30 -13.96 7.93
CA GLY A 563 33.59 -13.79 6.50
C GLY A 563 32.34 -13.44 5.69
N GLN A 564 32.27 -13.92 4.44
CA GLN A 564 31.07 -13.79 3.62
C GLN A 564 29.90 -14.54 4.26
N ALA A 565 28.70 -13.96 4.18
CA ALA A 565 27.51 -14.54 4.79
C ALA A 565 27.10 -15.83 4.06
N THR A 566 27.26 -16.98 4.71
CA THR A 566 26.79 -18.28 4.22
C THR A 566 25.66 -18.81 5.09
N LEU A 567 24.71 -19.51 4.46
CA LEU A 567 23.67 -20.30 5.14
C LEU A 567 23.97 -21.81 5.06
N ASN A 568 25.25 -22.17 4.95
CA ASN A 568 25.66 -23.57 4.94
C ASN A 568 25.86 -24.07 6.38
N VAL A 569 25.25 -25.21 6.71
CA VAL A 569 25.24 -25.75 8.07
C VAL A 569 26.64 -26.15 8.56
N VAL A 570 27.55 -26.51 7.65
CA VAL A 570 28.94 -26.87 7.99
C VAL A 570 29.74 -25.62 8.32
N ASP A 571 29.63 -24.57 7.50
CA ASP A 571 30.31 -23.30 7.75
C ASP A 571 29.82 -22.64 9.03
N MET A 572 28.53 -22.75 9.30
CA MET A 572 27.92 -22.22 10.51
C MET A 572 28.18 -23.08 11.75
N ALA A 573 28.71 -24.29 11.63
CA ALA A 573 28.92 -25.15 12.80
C ALA A 573 30.04 -24.61 13.71
N ARG A 574 29.78 -24.62 15.02
CA ARG A 574 30.79 -24.24 16.04
C ARG A 574 31.96 -25.22 16.06
N GLU A 575 33.07 -24.78 16.64
CA GLU A 575 34.30 -25.58 16.75
C GLU A 575 34.02 -26.92 17.45
N GLY A 576 34.53 -28.00 16.87
CA GLY A 576 34.28 -29.39 17.27
C GLY A 576 33.17 -30.10 16.49
N LEU A 577 32.26 -29.37 15.84
CA LEU A 577 31.09 -29.94 15.15
C LEU A 577 31.27 -30.07 13.63
N GLN A 578 32.09 -29.22 13.01
CA GLN A 578 32.23 -29.12 11.54
C GLN A 578 32.59 -30.45 10.85
N LEU A 579 33.61 -31.15 11.34
CA LEU A 579 34.08 -32.41 10.73
C LEU A 579 33.04 -33.53 10.85
N ALA A 580 32.43 -33.66 12.04
CA ALA A 580 31.40 -34.67 12.28
C ALA A 580 30.15 -34.42 11.42
N LEU A 581 29.77 -33.15 11.25
CA LEU A 581 28.65 -32.73 10.43
C LEU A 581 28.89 -32.97 8.95
N ARG A 582 30.10 -32.66 8.45
CA ARG A 582 30.48 -32.92 7.05
C ARG A 582 30.46 -34.41 6.73
N ASN A 583 30.97 -35.25 7.63
CA ASN A 583 30.95 -36.70 7.47
C ASN A 583 29.53 -37.27 7.52
N ALA A 584 28.72 -36.84 8.48
CA ALA A 584 27.34 -37.31 8.63
C ALA A 584 26.44 -36.90 7.45
N LEU A 585 26.63 -35.70 6.90
CA LEU A 585 25.96 -35.25 5.67
C LEU A 585 26.36 -36.11 4.47
N HIS A 586 27.66 -36.30 4.26
CA HIS A 586 28.15 -37.11 3.15
C HIS A 586 27.68 -38.56 3.23
N GLU A 587 27.68 -39.16 4.43
CA GLU A 587 27.19 -40.51 4.66
C GLU A 587 25.69 -40.62 4.40
N ALA A 588 24.89 -39.66 4.90
CA ALA A 588 23.44 -39.65 4.70
C ALA A 588 23.03 -39.48 3.23
N VAL A 589 23.77 -38.66 2.46
CA VAL A 589 23.55 -38.48 1.01
C VAL A 589 23.97 -39.73 0.23
N THR A 590 25.14 -40.29 0.52
CA THR A 590 25.72 -41.37 -0.28
C THR A 590 25.06 -42.73 0.01
N ARG A 591 24.70 -42.99 1.27
CA ARG A 591 24.09 -44.26 1.69
C ARG A 591 22.57 -44.21 1.77
N GLY A 592 21.95 -43.01 1.72
CA GLY A 592 20.50 -42.85 1.83
C GLY A 592 19.94 -43.30 3.18
N GLN A 593 20.77 -43.36 4.23
CA GLN A 593 20.41 -43.83 5.57
C GLN A 593 20.74 -42.79 6.64
N ALA A 594 20.17 -42.94 7.83
CA ALA A 594 20.46 -42.07 8.96
C ALA A 594 21.92 -42.23 9.42
N ALA A 595 22.66 -41.14 9.51
CA ALA A 595 24.01 -41.10 10.08
C ALA A 595 23.95 -40.47 11.48
N THR A 596 24.59 -41.10 12.46
CA THR A 596 24.62 -40.63 13.85
C THR A 596 26.04 -40.51 14.36
N ALA A 597 26.35 -39.39 15.01
CA ALA A 597 27.61 -39.17 15.71
C ALA A 597 27.30 -38.78 17.16
N ALA A 598 27.65 -39.65 18.10
CA ALA A 598 27.38 -39.47 19.52
C ALA A 598 28.58 -38.87 20.27
N GLU A 599 28.32 -38.25 21.42
CA GLU A 599 29.30 -37.70 22.36
C GLU A 599 30.28 -36.66 21.76
N LEU A 600 29.78 -35.77 20.89
CA LEU A 600 30.61 -34.73 20.26
C LEU A 600 30.85 -33.55 21.22
N PRO A 601 32.11 -33.21 21.54
CA PRO A 601 32.42 -32.02 22.33
C PRO A 601 32.32 -30.76 21.45
N VAL A 602 31.36 -29.89 21.74
CA VAL A 602 31.14 -28.61 21.05
C VAL A 602 31.46 -27.46 21.99
N GLN A 603 32.26 -26.50 21.50
CA GLN A 603 32.65 -25.34 22.28
C GLN A 603 31.57 -24.25 22.23
N THR A 604 30.90 -24.01 23.37
CA THR A 604 29.79 -23.07 23.52
C THR A 604 30.14 -21.95 24.49
N ASN A 605 30.38 -20.73 23.98
CA ASN A 605 30.56 -19.49 24.76
C ASN A 605 31.43 -19.61 26.04
N GLY A 606 32.51 -20.39 25.99
CA GLY A 606 33.45 -20.59 27.10
C GLY A 606 33.40 -21.98 27.76
N ASP A 607 32.34 -22.76 27.55
CA ASP A 607 32.17 -24.12 28.07
C ASP A 607 32.22 -25.19 26.95
N ILE A 608 32.57 -26.43 27.30
CA ILE A 608 32.49 -27.58 26.38
C ILE A 608 31.22 -28.37 26.72
N GLN A 609 30.28 -28.42 25.77
CA GLN A 609 29.04 -29.18 25.86
C GLN A 609 29.14 -30.44 24.99
N VAL A 610 28.60 -31.56 25.48
CA VAL A 610 28.61 -32.83 24.74
C VAL A 610 27.24 -33.04 24.11
N ILE A 611 27.21 -33.31 22.82
CA ILE A 611 25.98 -33.42 22.03
C ILE A 611 25.96 -34.69 21.19
N ASP A 612 24.75 -35.17 20.90
CA ASP A 612 24.53 -36.19 19.88
C ASP A 612 23.99 -35.51 18.61
N LEU A 613 24.56 -35.88 17.47
CA LEU A 613 24.22 -35.41 16.14
C LEU A 613 23.57 -36.55 15.36
N MET A 614 22.43 -36.27 14.71
CA MET A 614 21.77 -37.23 13.82
C MET A 614 21.38 -36.55 12.51
N VAL A 615 21.74 -37.14 11.37
CA VAL A 615 21.40 -36.68 10.03
C VAL A 615 20.55 -37.74 9.34
N ARG A 616 19.35 -37.39 8.85
CA ARG A 616 18.39 -38.33 8.24
C ARG A 616 17.89 -37.82 6.90
N PRO A 617 17.87 -38.63 5.83
CA PRO A 617 17.18 -38.27 4.61
C PRO A 617 15.65 -38.32 4.80
N LEU A 618 14.95 -37.36 4.19
CA LEU A 618 13.49 -37.30 4.11
C LEU A 618 13.03 -38.03 2.85
N THR A 619 12.49 -39.25 3.00
CA THR A 619 12.07 -40.11 1.88
C THR A 619 10.64 -39.86 1.38
N GLU A 620 9.84 -39.01 2.03
CA GLU A 620 8.43 -38.75 1.68
C GLU A 620 8.20 -37.41 0.95
N SER A 621 9.15 -36.94 0.13
CA SER A 621 8.94 -35.74 -0.69
C SER A 621 8.48 -36.11 -2.10
N GLU A 622 7.24 -35.76 -2.45
CA GLU A 622 6.71 -35.81 -3.84
C GLU A 622 7.50 -34.89 -4.81
N ALA A 623 8.43 -34.07 -4.31
CA ALA A 623 9.19 -33.09 -5.09
C ALA A 623 10.60 -33.55 -5.53
N GLY A 624 11.05 -34.77 -5.21
CA GLY A 624 12.35 -35.30 -5.68
C GLY A 624 13.59 -34.55 -5.15
N LEU A 625 13.41 -33.63 -4.21
CA LEU A 625 14.49 -32.86 -3.58
C LEU A 625 15.12 -33.75 -2.49
N GLY A 626 16.39 -34.11 -2.64
CA GLY A 626 17.15 -34.92 -1.67
C GLY A 626 17.41 -34.17 -0.35
N LEU A 627 16.36 -34.01 0.45
CA LEU A 627 16.36 -33.25 1.70
C LEU A 627 16.89 -34.07 2.88
N LEU A 628 17.62 -33.41 3.76
CA LEU A 628 18.20 -33.99 4.97
C LEU A 628 17.71 -33.23 6.21
N VAL A 629 17.41 -33.94 7.29
CA VAL A 629 17.15 -33.37 8.62
C VAL A 629 18.33 -33.67 9.53
N ILE A 630 18.87 -32.63 10.13
CA ILE A 630 19.98 -32.68 11.08
C ILE A 630 19.41 -32.32 12.45
N SER A 631 19.49 -33.20 13.44
CA SER A 631 19.06 -32.93 14.80
C SER A 631 20.24 -32.92 15.77
N PHE A 632 20.17 -32.02 16.75
CA PHE A 632 21.17 -31.79 17.79
C PHE A 632 20.54 -32.03 19.16
N GLN A 633 21.10 -32.95 19.94
CA GLN A 633 20.59 -33.29 21.26
C GLN A 633 21.66 -33.12 22.34
N ASP A 634 21.31 -32.38 23.40
CA ASP A 634 22.17 -32.17 24.56
C ASP A 634 22.24 -33.46 25.40
N VAL A 635 23.45 -33.95 25.70
CA VAL A 635 23.66 -35.08 26.63
C VAL A 635 23.83 -34.53 28.04
N ALA A 636 22.93 -34.90 28.96
CA ALA A 636 23.01 -34.47 30.36
C ALA A 636 24.27 -35.06 31.03
N ARG A 637 25.19 -34.20 31.50
CA ARG A 637 26.38 -34.62 32.27
C ARG A 637 25.95 -35.30 33.58
N HIS A 638 26.13 -36.62 33.68
CA HIS A 638 26.19 -37.30 34.98
C HIS A 638 27.48 -36.89 35.73
N LYS A 639 27.35 -36.48 36.99
CA LYS A 639 28.48 -36.11 37.87
C LYS A 639 29.42 -37.31 38.09
N ALA A 640 30.62 -37.18 37.51
CA ALA A 640 31.94 -37.71 37.93
C ALA A 640 32.03 -39.09 38.61
N ALA A 641 32.66 -40.04 37.91
CA ALA A 641 33.55 -41.03 38.52
C ALA A 641 35.01 -40.78 38.05
N ARG A 642 35.94 -40.87 39.01
CA ARG A 642 37.34 -40.43 38.96
C ARG A 642 38.24 -41.20 37.98
N VAL A 643 39.03 -40.43 37.23
CA VAL A 643 40.48 -40.57 36.92
C VAL A 643 41.04 -41.91 36.40
N ARG A 644 41.64 -41.89 35.20
CA ARG A 644 43.07 -42.25 35.02
C ARG A 644 43.69 -41.73 33.71
N ARG A 645 44.80 -41.00 33.86
CA ARG A 645 45.75 -40.58 32.82
C ARG A 645 46.30 -41.79 32.05
N ARG A 646 46.37 -41.72 30.72
CA ARG A 646 47.41 -42.40 29.91
C ARG A 646 47.73 -41.62 28.62
N SER A 647 49.01 -41.23 28.56
CA SER A 647 49.92 -40.86 27.45
C SER A 647 49.45 -40.70 25.99
N ARG A 648 49.97 -39.63 25.35
CA ARG A 648 50.08 -39.41 23.88
C ARG A 648 50.61 -40.66 23.16
N PRO A 649 50.02 -41.00 21.99
CA PRO A 649 50.70 -40.82 20.68
C PRO A 649 49.71 -40.30 19.61
N GLY A 650 50.09 -39.74 18.46
CA GLY A 650 51.37 -39.54 17.81
C GLY A 650 51.17 -38.64 16.58
N GLU A 651 52.23 -37.94 16.18
CA GLU A 651 52.28 -36.91 15.13
C GLU A 651 51.80 -37.38 13.74
N GLY A 652 51.68 -38.69 13.50
CA GLY A 652 51.23 -39.25 12.21
C GLY A 652 49.82 -38.84 11.79
N ARG A 653 48.86 -38.76 12.73
CA ARG A 653 47.48 -38.33 12.41
C ARG A 653 47.41 -36.85 12.02
N ARG A 654 48.24 -36.02 12.66
CA ARG A 654 48.30 -34.58 12.38
C ARG A 654 48.89 -34.33 10.99
N VAL A 655 49.85 -35.14 10.56
CA VAL A 655 50.47 -35.05 9.24
C VAL A 655 49.51 -35.54 8.14
N GLU A 656 48.75 -36.62 8.38
CA GLU A 656 47.71 -37.06 7.45
C GLU A 656 46.55 -36.05 7.34
N GLU A 657 46.11 -35.47 8.46
CA GLU A 657 45.09 -34.42 8.50
C GLU A 657 45.56 -33.17 7.74
N LEU A 658 46.79 -32.71 7.99
CA LEU A 658 47.35 -31.56 7.28
C LEU A 658 47.60 -31.86 5.79
N ALA A 659 47.96 -33.09 5.42
CA ALA A 659 48.15 -33.47 4.03
C ALA A 659 46.82 -33.49 3.25
N GLN A 660 45.75 -33.98 3.88
CA GLN A 660 44.40 -33.94 3.29
C GLN A 660 43.86 -32.52 3.20
N GLU A 661 44.09 -31.68 4.20
CA GLU A 661 43.71 -30.27 4.18
C GLU A 661 44.47 -29.51 3.07
N LEU A 662 45.77 -29.77 2.90
CA LEU A 662 46.60 -29.11 1.88
C LEU A 662 46.24 -29.58 0.46
N ALA A 663 45.89 -30.86 0.28
CA ALA A 663 45.37 -31.37 -0.99
C ALA A 663 44.04 -30.72 -1.36
N TYR A 664 43.11 -30.65 -0.41
CA TYR A 664 41.81 -29.98 -0.59
C TYR A 664 41.96 -28.50 -0.90
N THR A 665 42.84 -27.78 -0.20
CA THR A 665 43.07 -26.35 -0.44
C THR A 665 43.66 -26.09 -1.82
N ARG A 666 44.52 -26.99 -2.32
CA ARG A 666 45.07 -26.90 -3.68
C ARG A 666 44.02 -27.10 -4.76
N GLU A 667 43.16 -28.09 -4.60
CA GLU A 667 42.07 -28.35 -5.54
C GLU A 667 41.08 -27.19 -5.59
N ASN A 668 40.76 -26.62 -4.42
CA ASN A 668 39.86 -25.46 -4.32
C ASN A 668 40.49 -24.19 -4.94
N LEU A 669 41.80 -23.96 -4.72
CA LEU A 669 42.51 -22.86 -5.37
C LEU A 669 42.55 -23.03 -6.90
N GLN A 670 42.70 -24.26 -7.38
CA GLN A 670 42.72 -24.53 -8.81
C GLN A 670 41.34 -24.30 -9.45
N ALA A 671 40.26 -24.74 -8.80
CA ALA A 671 38.90 -24.46 -9.24
C ALA A 671 38.59 -22.95 -9.28
N ILE A 672 39.01 -22.19 -8.27
CA ILE A 672 38.84 -20.73 -8.24
C ILE A 672 39.65 -20.06 -9.37
N ASN A 673 40.84 -20.56 -9.67
CA ASN A 673 41.69 -20.00 -10.73
C ASN A 673 41.10 -20.30 -12.13
N GLU A 674 40.52 -21.49 -12.33
CA GLU A 674 39.80 -21.84 -13.55
C GLU A 674 38.54 -20.98 -13.73
N GLU A 675 37.78 -20.74 -12.65
CA GLU A 675 36.62 -19.82 -12.67
C GLU A 675 37.05 -18.37 -12.95
N GLN A 676 38.18 -17.93 -12.38
CA GLN A 676 38.76 -16.60 -12.65
C GLN A 676 39.26 -16.46 -14.10
N GLN A 677 39.80 -17.54 -14.68
CA GLN A 677 40.16 -17.55 -16.09
C GLN A 677 38.93 -17.49 -16.99
N ALA A 678 37.88 -18.27 -16.69
CA ALA A 678 36.63 -18.26 -17.45
C ALA A 678 35.97 -16.86 -17.43
N THR A 679 35.90 -16.23 -16.25
CA THR A 679 35.34 -14.87 -16.12
C THR A 679 36.19 -13.81 -16.82
N ASN A 680 37.52 -13.95 -16.84
CA ASN A 680 38.39 -13.07 -17.62
C ASN A 680 38.22 -13.27 -19.13
N GLU A 681 38.00 -14.50 -19.60
CA GLU A 681 37.70 -14.78 -21.01
C GLU A 681 36.35 -14.20 -21.43
N GLU A 682 35.31 -14.34 -20.60
CA GLU A 682 33.99 -13.72 -20.83
C GLU A 682 34.10 -12.19 -20.86
N LEU A 683 34.84 -11.58 -19.94
CA LEU A 683 35.08 -10.14 -19.94
C LEU A 683 35.80 -9.67 -21.20
N LYS A 684 36.78 -10.44 -21.69
CA LYS A 684 37.49 -10.12 -22.92
C LYS A 684 36.56 -10.24 -24.14
N SER A 685 35.75 -11.30 -24.20
CA SER A 685 34.74 -11.47 -25.26
C SER A 685 33.74 -10.32 -25.28
N ALA A 686 33.21 -9.91 -24.11
CA ALA A 686 32.29 -8.78 -24.01
C ALA A 686 32.95 -7.46 -24.45
N ASN A 687 34.24 -7.30 -24.20
CA ASN A 687 34.98 -6.11 -24.63
C ASN A 687 35.23 -6.09 -26.15
N GLU A 688 35.51 -7.25 -26.75
CA GLU A 688 35.63 -7.40 -28.21
C GLU A 688 34.29 -7.13 -28.91
N GLU A 689 33.18 -7.60 -28.34
CA GLU A 689 31.83 -7.32 -28.85
C GLU A 689 31.46 -5.83 -28.73
N MET A 690 31.78 -5.19 -27.61
CA MET A 690 31.64 -3.73 -27.46
C MET A 690 32.47 -2.95 -28.48
N GLN A 691 33.67 -3.41 -28.81
CA GLN A 691 34.50 -2.74 -29.81
C GLN A 691 33.92 -2.92 -31.22
N SER A 692 33.45 -4.11 -31.58
CA SER A 692 32.78 -4.38 -32.86
C SER A 692 31.51 -3.54 -33.04
N THR A 693 30.68 -3.45 -32.01
CA THR A 693 29.46 -2.62 -32.06
C THR A 693 29.78 -1.13 -32.20
N ASN A 694 30.89 -0.67 -31.62
CA ASN A 694 31.34 0.71 -31.78
C ASN A 694 31.87 0.98 -33.20
N GLU A 695 32.57 0.02 -33.80
CA GLU A 695 33.01 0.08 -35.21
C GLU A 695 31.82 0.09 -36.18
N GLU A 696 30.78 -0.72 -35.94
CA GLU A 696 29.54 -0.68 -36.72
C GLU A 696 28.81 0.67 -36.58
N LEU A 697 28.71 1.21 -35.36
CA LEU A 697 28.12 2.54 -35.14
C LEU A 697 28.89 3.64 -35.87
N GLN A 698 30.23 3.56 -35.90
CA GLN A 698 31.03 4.51 -36.64
C GLN A 698 30.82 4.38 -38.16
N SER A 699 30.77 3.15 -38.69
CA SER A 699 30.47 2.90 -40.11
C SER A 699 29.08 3.40 -40.50
N THR A 700 28.06 3.17 -39.68
CA THR A 700 26.70 3.68 -39.96
C THR A 700 26.62 5.21 -39.90
N ASN A 701 27.40 5.85 -39.03
CA ASN A 701 27.52 7.30 -39.01
C ASN A 701 28.23 7.83 -40.27
N GLU A 702 29.31 7.18 -40.72
CA GLU A 702 30.00 7.54 -41.95
C GLU A 702 29.07 7.39 -43.18
N GLU A 703 28.31 6.29 -43.25
CA GLU A 703 27.29 6.10 -44.29
C GLU A 703 26.20 7.19 -44.24
N LEU A 704 25.71 7.55 -43.04
CA LEU A 704 24.73 8.64 -42.87
C LEU A 704 25.28 10.02 -43.28
N GLU A 705 26.55 10.31 -42.97
CA GLU A 705 27.20 11.55 -43.43
C GLU A 705 27.33 11.57 -44.95
N THR A 706 27.79 10.48 -45.58
CA THR A 706 27.88 10.41 -47.04
C THR A 706 26.52 10.54 -47.72
N SER A 707 25.47 9.89 -47.21
CA SER A 707 24.11 10.02 -47.73
C SER A 707 23.57 11.44 -47.60
N LYS A 708 24.03 12.21 -46.60
CA LYS A 708 23.65 13.60 -46.41
C LYS A 708 24.42 14.55 -47.32
N GLU A 709 25.65 14.21 -47.73
CA GLU A 709 26.43 14.97 -48.71
C GLU A 709 25.99 14.72 -50.17
N GLU A 710 25.42 13.55 -50.46
CA GLU A 710 24.86 13.22 -51.79
C GLU A 710 23.44 13.78 -52.03
N LEU A 711 22.74 14.23 -50.98
CA LEU A 711 21.42 14.89 -51.00
C LEU A 711 21.55 16.42 -51.01
#